data_AF-A0AAD9Q322-F1
#
_entry.id   AF-A0AAD9Q322-F1
#
_cell.length_a   1.000
_cell.length_b   1.000
_cell.length_c   1.000
_cell.angle_alpha   90.00
_cell.angle_beta   90.00
_cell.angle_gamma   90.00
#
_symmetry.space_group_name_H-M   'P 1'
#
loop_
_entity.id
_entity.type
_entity.pdbx_description
1 polymer ?
#
loop_
_entity_poly.entity_id
_entity_poly.type
_entity_poly.pdbx_seq_one_letter_code
_entity_poly.pdbx_strand_id
1 'polypeptide(L)'
;FSSSPYELPSSASGWVELAAHLLSLTRGKLLQTEELCLQINITELAYTFNRKQIGSHSGFVEAKTLTITSSYEFQTKTKFSEVTELISPLQGRSAVDAVESAVRCMEDNPIFNAGHGSVPTEENTAELDAFIMNGTNLAMVSLARHVMEDTPHCLLVGEGALKFAKKVGFPILANPLELVTKESQDRYKDARDYLGNVEVRNFVTGWDTVGAVALDSNGRLASATSTGGLPQKMLGRVGDSPLVGCGGYANNTAAASTTGHGESIMKTMLAWDVVRNIEDGLNPMQSCEKAVNQMMSSVQGVGGVIALNSNGEFGRGFSSEQMVWASIKAGIVRFGVEPGEEQLSRTNLHPPCIIVHGGAWAIPESLKEPSIIGVKRAAKTGYDRLIEGGNAVDAVEDAVRVLEDDTAFDAGHGSVLTEEMTVEVDAMIMDGSTLESGAVASVIGIANPVSLARRVMQDTPHSLFVGYGAVKFANKIGFPVLRDPLQLISEESRLQLKGVRNFDNAVIASFNTYGRSGTVHEHNLGHDTVGAVAIDSSGKLACATSTGGISMKMPGRVGDSPLIGCGSFANKEGAVSTTGHGESIMKVLLAREVVYNMESGHPPENACKRALQTMFTKTGGQGGVIAIDKHGQAGRSFTTRRMAWATVKRGQNVQKAR
;
A
#
# COMPACT_ATOMS: atom_id res chain seq x y z
N PHE A 1 -15.34 24.13 -44.10
CA PHE A 1 -15.02 25.21 -45.06
C PHE A 1 -15.07 24.65 -46.48
N SER A 2 -16.21 24.74 -47.17
CA SER A 2 -16.37 24.14 -48.52
C SER A 2 -17.41 24.82 -49.41
N SER A 3 -17.97 25.97 -48.99
CA SER A 3 -19.10 26.61 -49.72
C SER A 3 -19.29 28.11 -49.43
N SER A 4 -18.22 28.91 -49.35
CA SER A 4 -18.31 30.38 -49.35
C SER A 4 -16.98 31.02 -49.81
N PRO A 5 -16.98 32.07 -50.65
CA PRO A 5 -15.76 32.72 -51.12
C PRO A 5 -15.27 33.78 -50.12
N TYR A 6 -14.33 33.40 -49.26
CA TYR A 6 -13.49 34.34 -48.52
C TYR A 6 -12.08 34.27 -49.07
N GLU A 7 -11.58 35.37 -49.64
CA GLU A 7 -10.17 35.50 -49.98
C GLU A 7 -9.34 35.48 -48.69
N LEU A 8 -8.25 34.71 -48.69
CA LEU A 8 -7.42 34.54 -47.51
C LEU A 8 -6.55 35.78 -47.26
N PRO A 9 -6.41 36.26 -46.00
CA PRO A 9 -5.64 37.48 -45.73
C PRO A 9 -4.18 37.38 -46.19
N SER A 10 -3.67 38.46 -46.79
CA SER A 10 -2.27 38.57 -47.23
C SER A 10 -1.32 39.07 -46.13
N SER A 11 -1.85 39.47 -44.96
CA SER A 11 -1.08 40.01 -43.82
C SER A 11 -1.35 39.23 -42.54
N ALA A 12 -0.34 39.15 -41.66
CA ALA A 12 -0.46 38.44 -40.38
C ALA A 12 -1.55 39.01 -39.45
N SER A 13 -1.81 40.32 -39.49
CA SER A 13 -2.90 40.94 -38.73
C SER A 13 -4.28 40.46 -39.18
N GLY A 14 -4.52 40.34 -40.49
CA GLY A 14 -5.80 39.85 -41.01
C GLY A 14 -6.07 38.38 -40.64
N TRP A 15 -5.04 37.56 -40.47
CA TRP A 15 -5.19 36.19 -39.94
C TRP A 15 -5.58 36.17 -38.45
N VAL A 16 -5.06 37.11 -37.64
CA VAL A 16 -5.46 37.25 -36.23
C VAL A 16 -6.92 37.73 -36.12
N GLU A 17 -7.34 38.68 -36.97
CA GLU A 17 -8.74 39.13 -37.02
C GLU A 17 -9.69 38.02 -37.49
N LEU A 18 -9.30 37.24 -38.51
CA LEU A 18 -10.07 36.09 -38.98
C LEU A 18 -10.22 35.01 -37.89
N ALA A 19 -9.14 34.70 -37.15
CA ALA A 19 -9.18 33.77 -36.03
C ALA A 19 -10.08 34.27 -34.89
N ALA A 20 -9.98 35.56 -34.52
CA ALA A 20 -10.85 36.18 -33.52
C ALA A 20 -12.33 36.17 -33.93
N HIS A 21 -12.62 36.42 -35.22
CA HIS A 21 -13.98 36.37 -35.76
C HIS A 21 -14.56 34.94 -35.69
N LEU A 22 -13.79 33.92 -36.09
CA LEU A 22 -14.21 32.51 -35.99
C LEU A 22 -14.46 32.07 -34.54
N LEU A 23 -13.59 32.48 -33.60
CA LEU A 23 -13.80 32.25 -32.16
C LEU A 23 -15.09 32.92 -31.63
N SER A 24 -15.43 34.11 -32.15
CA SER A 24 -16.68 34.79 -31.77
C SER A 24 -17.92 34.01 -32.20
N LEU A 25 -17.91 33.40 -33.40
CA LEU A 25 -19.01 32.59 -33.93
C LEU A 25 -19.23 31.30 -33.12
N THR A 26 -18.17 30.72 -32.55
CA THR A 26 -18.28 29.50 -31.72
C THR A 26 -18.88 29.73 -30.33
N ARG A 27 -18.77 30.93 -29.74
CA ARG A 27 -19.26 31.22 -28.38
C ARG A 27 -20.77 31.07 -28.18
N GLY A 28 -21.56 31.10 -29.25
CA GLY A 28 -23.02 31.05 -29.19
C GLY A 28 -23.68 29.66 -29.17
N LYS A 29 -22.92 28.56 -29.26
CA LYS A 29 -23.49 27.20 -29.42
C LYS A 29 -22.92 26.10 -28.51
N LEU A 30 -21.89 26.37 -27.71
CA LEU A 30 -21.17 25.37 -26.90
C LEU A 30 -21.70 25.27 -25.44
N LEU A 31 -23.02 25.10 -25.27
CA LEU A 31 -23.64 24.92 -23.94
C LEU A 31 -24.39 23.58 -23.75
N GLN A 32 -24.58 22.78 -24.80
CA GLN A 32 -25.20 21.44 -24.73
C GLN A 32 -24.65 20.49 -25.80
N THR A 33 -23.49 19.87 -25.53
CA THR A 33 -23.06 18.50 -25.90
C THR A 33 -21.56 18.40 -25.61
N GLU A 34 -21.12 17.29 -25.02
CA GLU A 34 -19.69 16.94 -24.92
C GLU A 34 -19.17 16.43 -26.29
N GLU A 35 -17.84 16.28 -26.42
CA GLU A 35 -17.14 15.71 -27.58
C GLU A 35 -17.28 16.43 -28.95
N LEU A 36 -16.65 17.61 -29.11
CA LEU A 36 -16.01 17.97 -30.40
C LEU A 36 -14.97 19.10 -30.29
N CYS A 37 -13.68 18.74 -30.20
CA CYS A 37 -12.56 19.69 -30.24
C CYS A 37 -12.02 19.85 -31.68
N LEU A 38 -12.29 21.00 -32.29
CA LEU A 38 -11.70 21.41 -33.58
C LEU A 38 -10.32 22.06 -33.35
N GLN A 39 -9.24 21.29 -33.52
CA GLN A 39 -7.88 21.85 -33.60
C GLN A 39 -7.67 22.60 -34.93
N ILE A 40 -7.15 23.82 -34.85
CA ILE A 40 -6.55 24.53 -36.00
C ILE A 40 -5.05 24.64 -35.70
N ASN A 41 -4.22 23.91 -36.46
CA ASN A 41 -2.79 23.79 -36.20
C ASN A 41 -2.01 24.98 -36.78
N ILE A 42 -1.76 26.00 -35.95
CA ILE A 42 -1.01 27.21 -36.34
C ILE A 42 0.45 26.88 -36.72
N THR A 43 1.01 25.77 -36.21
CA THR A 43 2.38 25.33 -36.49
C THR A 43 2.58 24.94 -37.97
N GLU A 44 1.59 24.30 -38.61
CA GLU A 44 1.66 23.98 -40.05
C GLU A 44 1.65 25.25 -40.93
N LEU A 45 0.90 26.28 -40.54
CA LEU A 45 0.89 27.56 -41.25
C LEU A 45 2.27 28.23 -41.22
N ALA A 46 2.92 28.25 -40.05
CA ALA A 46 4.29 28.77 -39.92
C ALA A 46 5.31 27.94 -40.74
N TYR A 47 5.22 26.61 -40.68
CA TYR A 47 6.12 25.71 -41.41
C TYR A 47 5.97 25.83 -42.93
N THR A 48 4.73 26.00 -43.41
CA THR A 48 4.41 26.21 -44.83
C THR A 48 4.92 27.57 -45.33
N PHE A 49 4.91 28.61 -44.48
CA PHE A 49 5.41 29.94 -44.84
C PHE A 49 6.93 29.93 -45.05
N ASN A 50 7.68 29.31 -44.13
CA ASN A 50 9.14 29.24 -44.19
C ASN A 50 9.66 28.54 -45.47
N ARG A 51 8.95 27.52 -45.97
CA ARG A 51 9.33 26.83 -47.22
C ARG A 51 9.20 27.68 -48.49
N LYS A 52 8.52 28.84 -48.46
CA LYS A 52 8.31 29.70 -49.64
C LYS A 52 9.24 30.91 -49.75
N GLN A 53 10.12 31.17 -48.77
CA GLN A 53 10.98 32.37 -48.78
C GLN A 53 12.48 32.11 -48.68
N ILE A 54 12.95 30.90 -48.97
CA ILE A 54 14.38 30.63 -49.22
C ILE A 54 14.77 31.19 -50.61
N GLY A 55 14.94 32.52 -50.65
CA GLY A 55 15.12 33.29 -51.88
C GLY A 55 15.75 34.64 -51.62
N SER A 56 16.91 34.64 -50.93
CA SER A 56 17.83 35.78 -50.70
C SER A 56 17.20 37.11 -50.25
N HIS A 57 17.45 37.51 -49.00
CA HIS A 57 18.08 38.81 -48.65
C HIS A 57 18.43 38.83 -47.15
N SER A 58 19.41 39.65 -46.77
CA SER A 58 19.87 39.80 -45.38
C SER A 58 19.02 40.81 -44.60
N GLY A 59 18.45 40.40 -43.46
CA GLY A 59 17.80 41.32 -42.53
C GLY A 59 17.53 40.67 -41.18
N PHE A 60 18.10 41.22 -40.11
CA PHE A 60 17.70 40.87 -38.74
C PHE A 60 16.30 41.44 -38.46
N VAL A 61 15.38 40.59 -38.02
CA VAL A 61 14.11 41.01 -37.42
C VAL A 61 14.11 40.57 -35.97
N GLU A 62 14.10 41.55 -35.07
CA GLU A 62 14.11 41.33 -33.62
C GLU A 62 12.72 40.83 -33.16
N ALA A 63 12.54 39.50 -33.20
CA ALA A 63 11.32 38.86 -32.74
C ALA A 63 11.22 38.97 -31.21
N LYS A 64 10.40 39.92 -30.72
CA LYS A 64 10.07 40.02 -29.29
C LYS A 64 9.36 38.74 -28.83
N THR A 65 10.07 37.93 -28.05
CA THR A 65 9.55 36.68 -27.47
C THR A 65 8.33 36.97 -26.61
N LEU A 66 7.14 36.70 -27.14
CA LEU A 66 5.91 36.69 -26.35
C LEU A 66 5.83 35.34 -25.62
N THR A 67 6.36 35.30 -24.39
CA THR A 67 6.41 34.08 -23.57
C THR A 67 5.00 33.65 -23.15
N ILE A 68 4.33 32.91 -24.02
CA ILE A 68 3.17 32.09 -23.67
C ILE A 68 3.72 30.77 -23.13
N THR A 69 3.61 30.57 -21.81
CA THR A 69 3.90 29.29 -21.17
C THR A 69 2.79 28.29 -21.50
N SER A 70 2.86 27.69 -22.68
CA SER A 70 2.08 26.51 -23.00
C SER A 70 2.70 25.32 -22.28
N SER A 71 2.19 25.00 -21.09
CA SER A 71 2.44 23.72 -20.44
C SER A 71 2.00 22.61 -21.39
N TYR A 72 2.97 21.91 -21.97
CA TYR A 72 2.70 20.69 -22.75
C TYR A 72 2.36 19.59 -21.74
N GLU A 73 1.13 19.61 -21.23
CA GLU A 73 0.57 18.49 -20.47
C GLU A 73 0.50 17.29 -21.40
N PHE A 74 1.55 16.47 -21.37
CA PHE A 74 1.53 15.15 -21.94
C PHE A 74 0.44 14.39 -21.18
N GLN A 75 -0.73 14.18 -21.81
CA GLN A 75 -1.85 13.47 -21.21
C GLN A 75 -1.56 11.97 -21.12
N THR A 76 -0.58 11.61 -20.30
CA THR A 76 -0.43 10.27 -19.77
C THR A 76 -1.73 9.93 -19.04
N LYS A 77 -2.52 9.00 -19.59
CA LYS A 77 -3.78 8.56 -18.97
C LYS A 77 -3.58 7.76 -17.66
N THR A 78 -2.33 7.61 -17.22
CA THR A 78 -1.95 7.10 -15.91
C THR A 78 -1.96 8.23 -14.89
N LYS A 79 -2.94 8.28 -13.99
CA LYS A 79 -2.96 9.30 -12.92
C LYS A 79 -1.92 8.96 -11.86
N PHE A 80 -1.30 9.98 -11.25
CA PHE A 80 -0.33 9.80 -10.15
C PHE A 80 -0.91 9.03 -8.93
N SER A 81 -2.25 9.01 -8.79
CA SER A 81 -2.95 8.16 -7.83
C SER A 81 -2.72 6.66 -8.08
N GLU A 82 -2.72 6.21 -9.33
CA GLU A 82 -2.63 4.79 -9.71
C GLU A 82 -1.24 4.23 -9.35
N VAL A 83 -0.17 5.03 -9.52
CA VAL A 83 1.19 4.69 -9.05
C VAL A 83 1.24 4.51 -7.52
N THR A 84 0.41 5.24 -6.78
CA THR A 84 0.31 5.11 -5.31
C THR A 84 -0.48 3.85 -4.92
N GLU A 85 -1.53 3.51 -5.67
CA GLU A 85 -2.29 2.25 -5.49
C GLU A 85 -1.43 1.02 -5.82
N LEU A 86 -0.60 1.09 -6.87
CA LEU A 86 0.31 0.02 -7.29
C LEU A 86 1.42 -0.33 -6.29
N ILE A 87 1.84 0.62 -5.44
CA ILE A 87 2.85 0.40 -4.39
C ILE A 87 2.21 -0.08 -3.07
N SER A 88 0.91 0.12 -2.88
CA SER A 88 0.20 -0.32 -1.66
C SER A 88 0.32 -1.82 -1.31
N PRO A 89 0.38 -2.78 -2.27
CA PRO A 89 0.50 -4.21 -1.97
C PRO A 89 1.94 -4.66 -1.66
N LEU A 90 2.92 -3.74 -1.70
CA LEU A 90 4.36 -4.03 -1.56
C LEU A 90 4.89 -3.82 -0.13
N GLN A 91 4.04 -3.43 0.81
CA GLN A 91 4.41 -3.50 2.22
C GLN A 91 4.60 -4.99 2.61
N GLY A 92 5.43 -5.27 3.62
CA GLY A 92 5.73 -6.65 4.07
C GLY A 92 6.57 -7.54 3.13
N ARG A 93 6.57 -7.29 1.81
CA ARG A 93 7.28 -8.12 0.79
C ARG A 93 8.80 -7.93 0.81
N SER A 94 9.52 -8.78 0.07
CA SER A 94 10.97 -8.64 -0.06
C SER A 94 11.35 -7.41 -0.90
N ALA A 95 12.63 -7.02 -0.84
CA ALA A 95 13.15 -5.93 -1.65
C ALA A 95 12.99 -6.20 -3.14
N VAL A 96 12.90 -7.48 -3.52
CA VAL A 96 13.02 -7.90 -4.89
C VAL A 96 11.64 -8.19 -5.50
N ASP A 97 10.65 -8.57 -4.67
CA ASP A 97 9.22 -8.44 -5.01
C ASP A 97 8.77 -6.95 -5.07
N ALA A 98 9.63 -6.00 -4.65
CA ALA A 98 9.40 -4.57 -4.76
C ALA A 98 9.99 -3.96 -6.04
N VAL A 99 11.26 -4.25 -6.40
CA VAL A 99 11.74 -3.91 -7.75
C VAL A 99 10.97 -4.68 -8.83
N GLU A 100 10.38 -5.82 -8.46
CA GLU A 100 9.45 -6.57 -9.30
C GLU A 100 8.40 -5.65 -9.90
N SER A 101 7.57 -5.14 -9.01
CA SER A 101 6.30 -4.54 -9.38
C SER A 101 6.55 -3.14 -9.95
N ALA A 102 7.67 -2.53 -9.57
CA ALA A 102 8.16 -1.30 -10.19
C ALA A 102 8.53 -1.51 -11.66
N VAL A 103 9.33 -2.53 -12.01
CA VAL A 103 9.75 -2.74 -13.41
C VAL A 103 8.60 -3.22 -14.28
N ARG A 104 7.75 -4.15 -13.80
CA ARG A 104 6.55 -4.57 -14.53
C ARG A 104 5.57 -3.42 -14.81
N CYS A 105 5.37 -2.51 -13.84
CA CYS A 105 4.57 -1.31 -14.04
C CYS A 105 5.10 -0.41 -15.19
N MET A 106 6.40 -0.47 -15.48
CA MET A 106 7.00 0.26 -16.60
C MET A 106 6.96 -0.55 -17.91
N GLU A 107 7.09 -1.87 -17.86
CA GLU A 107 6.99 -2.77 -19.02
C GLU A 107 5.56 -2.97 -19.54
N ASP A 108 4.55 -2.81 -18.67
CA ASP A 108 3.13 -2.80 -19.05
C ASP A 108 2.70 -1.43 -19.62
N ASN A 109 3.60 -0.42 -19.65
CA ASN A 109 3.28 0.96 -20.03
C ASN A 109 3.92 1.35 -21.40
N PRO A 110 3.10 1.62 -22.44
CA PRO A 110 3.55 1.80 -23.84
C PRO A 110 4.49 2.98 -24.12
N ILE A 111 4.72 3.84 -23.14
CA ILE A 111 5.63 5.00 -23.25
C ILE A 111 7.09 4.53 -23.22
N PHE A 112 7.43 3.60 -22.32
CA PHE A 112 8.80 3.14 -22.11
C PHE A 112 9.23 2.15 -23.21
N ASN A 113 10.54 2.09 -23.48
CA ASN A 113 11.11 1.11 -24.41
C ASN A 113 11.53 -0.16 -23.66
N ALA A 114 10.56 -0.81 -23.02
CA ALA A 114 10.69 -2.12 -22.38
C ALA A 114 9.33 -2.82 -22.41
N GLY A 115 9.30 -4.15 -22.47
CA GLY A 115 8.05 -4.91 -22.52
C GLY A 115 7.13 -4.46 -23.67
N HIS A 116 5.87 -4.18 -23.35
CA HIS A 116 4.87 -3.63 -24.27
C HIS A 116 5.10 -2.12 -24.45
N GLY A 117 5.78 -1.77 -25.55
CA GLY A 117 6.44 -0.47 -25.73
C GLY A 117 7.81 -0.58 -26.42
N SER A 118 8.32 -1.80 -26.61
CA SER A 118 9.64 -2.05 -27.22
C SER A 118 9.74 -1.63 -28.69
N VAL A 119 10.96 -1.28 -29.13
CA VAL A 119 11.27 -0.91 -30.52
C VAL A 119 11.66 -2.11 -31.41
N PRO A 120 11.44 -2.04 -32.73
CA PRO A 120 11.91 -3.08 -33.66
C PRO A 120 13.44 -3.18 -33.81
N THR A 121 13.89 -4.41 -34.04
CA THR A 121 15.21 -4.73 -34.62
C THR A 121 15.26 -4.35 -36.11
N GLU A 122 16.45 -4.44 -36.73
CA GLU A 122 16.62 -4.19 -38.18
C GLU A 122 15.75 -5.11 -39.06
N GLU A 123 15.46 -6.34 -38.62
CA GLU A 123 14.60 -7.30 -39.31
C GLU A 123 13.09 -7.06 -39.07
N ASN A 124 12.71 -5.99 -38.37
CA ASN A 124 11.32 -5.69 -37.98
C ASN A 124 10.69 -6.84 -37.15
N THR A 125 11.38 -7.25 -36.08
CA THR A 125 10.86 -8.08 -34.99
C THR A 125 11.22 -7.44 -33.63
N ALA A 126 10.79 -8.02 -32.51
CA ALA A 126 11.12 -7.54 -31.16
C ALA A 126 11.97 -8.57 -30.39
N GLU A 127 13.00 -8.11 -29.69
CA GLU A 127 13.82 -8.88 -28.76
C GLU A 127 13.97 -8.11 -27.45
N LEU A 128 13.80 -8.75 -26.29
CA LEU A 128 13.87 -8.13 -24.97
C LEU A 128 15.14 -8.55 -24.22
N ASP A 129 15.76 -7.60 -23.53
CA ASP A 129 16.91 -7.80 -22.64
C ASP A 129 16.48 -7.45 -21.20
N ALA A 130 16.66 -8.38 -20.24
CA ALA A 130 16.10 -8.28 -18.89
C ALA A 130 17.04 -8.83 -17.81
N PHE A 131 17.06 -8.20 -16.63
CA PHE A 131 17.90 -8.54 -15.48
C PHE A 131 17.18 -8.36 -14.16
N ILE A 132 17.44 -9.27 -13.23
CA ILE A 132 17.22 -9.02 -11.81
C ILE A 132 18.35 -9.61 -10.98
N MET A 133 18.78 -8.86 -9.97
CA MET A 133 19.77 -9.27 -8.99
C MET A 133 19.32 -8.82 -7.59
N ASN A 134 19.74 -9.58 -6.59
CA ASN A 134 18.89 -9.80 -5.45
C ASN A 134 19.66 -9.88 -4.13
N GLY A 135 18.97 -9.54 -3.04
CA GLY A 135 18.79 -10.41 -1.89
C GLY A 135 17.39 -11.07 -1.98
N THR A 136 17.26 -12.01 -2.92
CA THR A 136 16.08 -12.82 -3.32
C THR A 136 14.82 -12.15 -3.97
N ASN A 137 14.75 -12.03 -5.35
CA ASN A 137 13.66 -12.44 -6.34
C ASN A 137 12.31 -11.58 -6.66
N LEU A 138 11.67 -11.14 -7.85
CA LEU A 138 11.20 -11.54 -9.30
C LEU A 138 10.86 -10.33 -10.30
N ALA A 139 10.40 -10.49 -11.61
CA ALA A 139 9.40 -9.64 -12.44
C ALA A 139 9.54 -9.26 -13.97
N MET A 140 8.83 -9.90 -14.94
CA MET A 140 9.11 -9.98 -16.41
C MET A 140 10.57 -10.34 -16.76
N VAL A 141 11.51 -9.55 -16.24
CA VAL A 141 12.63 -10.00 -15.38
C VAL A 141 12.23 -11.11 -14.34
N SER A 142 11.00 -11.63 -14.38
CA SER A 142 10.44 -12.88 -13.86
C SER A 142 11.05 -14.05 -14.57
N LEU A 143 11.19 -13.99 -15.89
CA LEU A 143 11.91 -14.99 -16.64
C LEU A 143 13.39 -14.98 -16.21
N ALA A 144 13.96 -13.79 -15.92
CA ALA A 144 15.27 -13.66 -15.29
C ALA A 144 15.32 -14.21 -13.84
N ARG A 145 14.27 -14.02 -13.02
CA ARG A 145 14.16 -14.73 -11.72
C ARG A 145 14.01 -16.23 -11.88
N HIS A 146 13.19 -16.72 -12.80
CA HIS A 146 13.04 -18.16 -13.03
C HIS A 146 14.40 -18.75 -13.43
N VAL A 147 15.21 -18.03 -14.21
CA VAL A 147 16.62 -18.40 -14.45
C VAL A 147 17.43 -18.44 -13.13
N MET A 148 17.29 -17.45 -12.24
CA MET A 148 18.04 -17.37 -10.97
C MET A 148 17.52 -18.24 -9.82
N GLU A 149 16.25 -18.64 -9.77
CA GLU A 149 15.65 -19.52 -8.75
C GLU A 149 15.59 -20.98 -9.20
N ASP A 150 15.11 -21.24 -10.43
CA ASP A 150 14.83 -22.60 -10.90
C ASP A 150 16.03 -23.24 -11.63
N THR A 151 17.16 -22.53 -11.74
CA THR A 151 18.36 -23.01 -12.45
C THR A 151 19.68 -22.57 -11.78
N PRO A 152 20.80 -23.26 -12.03
CA PRO A 152 22.14 -22.85 -11.57
C PRO A 152 22.82 -21.87 -12.55
N HIS A 153 22.07 -21.18 -13.42
CA HIS A 153 22.60 -20.31 -14.46
C HIS A 153 22.26 -18.84 -14.19
N CYS A 154 23.19 -17.92 -14.51
CA CYS A 154 22.99 -16.48 -14.31
C CYS A 154 22.48 -15.75 -15.56
N LEU A 155 22.48 -16.40 -16.73
CA LEU A 155 22.07 -15.83 -18.02
C LEU A 155 21.61 -16.96 -18.96
N LEU A 156 20.51 -16.74 -19.68
CA LEU A 156 20.11 -17.51 -20.85
C LEU A 156 19.81 -16.54 -21.99
N VAL A 157 20.09 -16.94 -23.24
CA VAL A 157 19.89 -16.10 -24.44
C VAL A 157 19.17 -16.87 -25.55
N GLY A 158 18.50 -16.13 -26.45
CA GLY A 158 17.90 -16.64 -27.69
C GLY A 158 16.98 -17.85 -27.49
N GLU A 159 17.13 -18.86 -28.36
CA GLU A 159 16.30 -20.07 -28.33
C GLU A 159 16.40 -20.86 -27.02
N GLY A 160 17.53 -20.74 -26.29
CA GLY A 160 17.70 -21.35 -24.96
C GLY A 160 16.80 -20.71 -23.91
N ALA A 161 16.74 -19.38 -23.88
CA ALA A 161 15.80 -18.64 -23.03
C ALA A 161 14.34 -18.94 -23.41
N LEU A 162 14.01 -19.01 -24.71
CA LEU A 162 12.66 -19.33 -25.18
C LEU A 162 12.22 -20.77 -24.81
N LYS A 163 13.14 -21.74 -24.87
CA LYS A 163 12.89 -23.12 -24.40
C LYS A 163 12.68 -23.18 -22.90
N PHE A 164 13.42 -22.39 -22.13
CA PHE A 164 13.23 -22.29 -20.68
C PHE A 164 11.89 -21.61 -20.31
N ALA A 165 11.52 -20.52 -20.98
CA ALA A 165 10.22 -19.86 -20.83
C ALA A 165 9.05 -20.84 -21.01
N LYS A 166 9.09 -21.68 -22.07
CA LYS A 166 8.12 -22.76 -22.31
C LYS A 166 8.08 -23.78 -21.18
N LYS A 167 9.23 -24.14 -20.60
CA LYS A 167 9.35 -25.13 -19.52
C LYS A 167 8.71 -24.64 -18.21
N VAL A 168 8.85 -23.36 -17.87
CA VAL A 168 8.26 -22.77 -16.64
C VAL A 168 6.83 -22.27 -16.83
N GLY A 169 6.24 -22.42 -18.02
CA GLY A 169 4.87 -21.99 -18.32
C GLY A 169 4.72 -20.48 -18.51
N PHE A 170 5.81 -19.77 -18.81
CA PHE A 170 5.76 -18.33 -19.06
C PHE A 170 4.99 -18.01 -20.36
N PRO A 171 4.15 -16.95 -20.41
CA PRO A 171 3.43 -16.57 -21.62
C PRO A 171 4.37 -16.25 -22.79
N ILE A 172 4.04 -16.75 -23.98
CA ILE A 172 4.80 -16.51 -25.21
C ILE A 172 3.82 -16.07 -26.29
N LEU A 173 4.07 -14.89 -26.85
CA LEU A 173 3.26 -14.28 -27.90
C LEU A 173 3.45 -15.04 -29.22
N ALA A 174 2.38 -15.13 -30.02
CA ALA A 174 2.45 -15.77 -31.33
C ALA A 174 3.18 -14.89 -32.35
N ASN A 175 3.08 -13.57 -32.17
CA ASN A 175 3.80 -12.57 -32.96
C ASN A 175 4.55 -11.60 -32.00
N PRO A 176 5.90 -11.56 -32.00
CA PRO A 176 6.67 -10.62 -31.17
C PRO A 176 6.32 -9.15 -31.39
N LEU A 177 5.79 -8.77 -32.56
CA LEU A 177 5.34 -7.39 -32.84
C LEU A 177 4.11 -6.97 -32.03
N GLU A 178 3.44 -7.88 -31.30
CA GLU A 178 2.43 -7.53 -30.29
C GLU A 178 3.03 -6.70 -29.12
N LEU A 179 4.37 -6.69 -28.96
CA LEU A 179 5.10 -5.81 -28.02
C LEU A 179 5.40 -4.41 -28.58
N VAL A 180 5.27 -4.22 -29.90
CA VAL A 180 5.64 -2.98 -30.60
C VAL A 180 4.41 -2.11 -30.76
N THR A 181 4.37 -1.01 -30.02
CA THR A 181 3.28 -0.04 -30.12
C THR A 181 3.41 0.80 -31.39
N LYS A 182 2.34 1.48 -31.78
CA LYS A 182 2.38 2.39 -32.93
C LYS A 182 3.42 3.50 -32.69
N GLU A 183 3.46 3.99 -31.46
CA GLU A 183 4.38 5.01 -30.97
C GLU A 183 5.85 4.53 -31.06
N SER A 184 6.12 3.25 -30.80
CA SER A 184 7.45 2.64 -31.00
C SER A 184 7.79 2.42 -32.47
N GLN A 185 6.81 2.07 -33.31
CA GLN A 185 7.01 1.97 -34.76
C GLN A 185 7.21 3.33 -35.43
N ASP A 186 6.57 4.39 -34.94
CA ASP A 186 6.73 5.77 -35.42
C ASP A 186 8.10 6.32 -34.97
N ARG A 187 8.45 6.16 -33.68
CA ARG A 187 9.82 6.39 -33.16
C ARG A 187 10.90 5.71 -34.03
N TYR A 188 10.74 4.43 -34.36
CA TYR A 188 11.69 3.66 -35.18
C TYR A 188 11.88 4.24 -36.61
N LYS A 189 10.83 4.81 -37.22
CA LYS A 189 10.95 5.48 -38.53
C LYS A 189 11.78 6.74 -38.42
N ASP A 190 11.51 7.58 -37.42
CA ASP A 190 12.27 8.81 -37.20
C ASP A 190 13.76 8.50 -36.96
N ALA A 191 14.06 7.46 -36.16
CA ALA A 191 15.42 6.97 -35.96
C ALA A 191 16.10 6.52 -37.25
N ARG A 192 15.41 5.72 -38.08
CA ARG A 192 15.92 5.20 -39.35
C ARG A 192 16.15 6.31 -40.38
N ASP A 193 15.20 7.22 -40.52
CA ASP A 193 15.24 8.27 -41.53
C ASP A 193 16.24 9.38 -41.14
N TYR A 194 16.55 9.51 -39.84
CA TYR A 194 17.70 10.28 -39.33
C TYR A 194 19.03 9.56 -39.58
N LEU A 195 19.17 8.30 -39.14
CA LEU A 195 20.41 7.51 -39.26
C LEU A 195 20.85 7.27 -40.71
N GLY A 196 19.90 7.19 -41.65
CA GLY A 196 20.19 7.10 -43.09
C GLY A 196 20.91 8.32 -43.68
N ASN A 197 21.09 9.41 -42.92
CA ASN A 197 21.70 10.67 -43.36
C ASN A 197 23.01 11.04 -42.61
N VAL A 198 23.49 10.25 -41.65
CA VAL A 198 24.63 10.61 -40.78
C VAL A 198 25.54 9.40 -40.50
N GLU A 199 26.87 9.59 -40.40
CA GLU A 199 27.76 8.54 -39.89
C GLU A 199 27.41 8.19 -38.43
N VAL A 200 27.14 6.91 -38.16
CA VAL A 200 26.65 6.39 -36.87
C VAL A 200 27.74 6.40 -35.80
N ARG A 201 28.06 7.58 -35.27
CA ARG A 201 29.04 7.80 -34.19
C ARG A 201 28.64 8.82 -33.13
N ASN A 202 27.72 9.75 -33.43
CA ASN A 202 27.38 10.85 -32.53
C ASN A 202 25.86 10.98 -32.33
N PHE A 203 25.45 10.98 -31.06
CA PHE A 203 24.11 11.24 -30.52
C PHE A 203 23.01 10.20 -30.76
N VAL A 204 22.27 9.94 -29.68
CA VAL A 204 21.19 8.95 -29.56
C VAL A 204 20.12 9.58 -28.66
N THR A 205 19.08 10.16 -29.25
CA THR A 205 18.01 10.88 -28.54
C THR A 205 16.76 10.02 -28.38
N GLY A 206 16.35 9.72 -27.14
CA GLY A 206 14.99 9.23 -26.80
C GLY A 206 14.77 7.71 -26.71
N TRP A 207 15.68 6.95 -26.07
CA TRP A 207 15.60 5.48 -25.98
C TRP A 207 15.93 4.97 -24.57
N ASP A 208 14.89 4.79 -23.75
CA ASP A 208 15.04 4.45 -22.33
C ASP A 208 15.01 2.95 -22.04
N THR A 209 16.04 2.49 -21.34
CA THR A 209 15.99 1.29 -20.49
C THR A 209 15.31 1.66 -19.17
N VAL A 210 14.46 0.78 -18.63
CA VAL A 210 13.79 0.98 -17.34
C VAL A 210 14.46 0.17 -16.24
N GLY A 211 14.37 0.64 -14.99
CA GLY A 211 14.96 -0.09 -13.87
C GLY A 211 14.60 0.46 -12.49
N ALA A 212 14.83 -0.35 -11.47
CA ALA A 212 14.48 -0.05 -10.08
C ALA A 212 15.49 -0.65 -9.10
N VAL A 213 15.64 0.01 -7.94
CA VAL A 213 16.42 -0.47 -6.79
C VAL A 213 15.60 -0.33 -5.50
N ALA A 214 15.70 -1.28 -4.58
CA ALA A 214 14.92 -1.28 -3.34
C ALA A 214 15.67 -1.92 -2.16
N LEU A 215 15.17 -1.65 -0.94
CA LEU A 215 15.68 -2.10 0.36
C LEU A 215 14.49 -2.57 1.21
N ASP A 216 14.55 -3.76 1.81
CA ASP A 216 13.47 -4.30 2.65
C ASP A 216 13.68 -4.17 4.16
N SER A 217 12.67 -4.59 4.91
CA SER A 217 12.64 -4.63 6.37
C SER A 217 13.70 -5.54 7.00
N ASN A 218 14.30 -6.46 6.23
CA ASN A 218 15.39 -7.33 6.67
C ASN A 218 16.78 -6.75 6.30
N GLY A 219 16.83 -5.57 5.67
CA GLY A 219 18.06 -4.94 5.21
C GLY A 219 18.62 -5.50 3.90
N ARG A 220 17.84 -6.31 3.17
CA ARG A 220 18.26 -6.86 1.86
C ARG A 220 18.01 -5.83 0.75
N LEU A 221 18.92 -5.78 -0.22
CA LEU A 221 18.86 -4.87 -1.36
C LEU A 221 18.47 -5.60 -2.66
N ALA A 222 18.07 -4.85 -3.67
CA ALA A 222 17.57 -5.37 -4.95
C ALA A 222 17.91 -4.43 -6.11
N SER A 223 18.11 -4.99 -7.31
CA SER A 223 18.19 -4.25 -8.58
C SER A 223 17.48 -5.02 -9.69
N ALA A 224 16.69 -4.34 -10.50
CA ALA A 224 16.06 -4.87 -11.71
C ALA A 224 16.19 -3.87 -12.86
N THR A 225 16.37 -4.39 -14.07
CA THR A 225 16.63 -3.58 -15.29
C THR A 225 16.04 -4.29 -16.51
N SER A 226 15.34 -3.58 -17.39
CA SER A 226 14.68 -4.15 -18.57
C SER A 226 14.67 -3.19 -19.76
N THR A 227 14.80 -3.71 -20.98
CA THR A 227 14.85 -2.90 -22.21
C THR A 227 14.42 -3.67 -23.46
N GLY A 228 13.81 -2.96 -24.40
CA GLY A 228 13.69 -3.37 -25.80
C GLY A 228 15.01 -3.18 -26.58
N GLY A 229 15.98 -2.45 -26.01
CA GLY A 229 17.26 -2.15 -26.64
C GLY A 229 17.19 -1.02 -27.66
N LEU A 230 18.27 -0.82 -28.43
CA LEU A 230 18.35 0.25 -29.42
C LEU A 230 17.55 -0.07 -30.70
N PRO A 231 16.93 0.94 -31.34
CA PRO A 231 16.34 0.77 -32.68
C PRO A 231 17.39 0.29 -33.68
N GLN A 232 16.98 -0.57 -34.62
CA GLN A 232 17.89 -1.17 -35.61
C GLN A 232 19.07 -1.93 -34.97
N LYS A 233 18.95 -2.40 -33.72
CA LYS A 233 19.90 -3.37 -33.19
C LYS A 233 19.92 -4.61 -34.10
N MET A 234 21.12 -5.15 -34.30
CA MET A 234 21.29 -6.42 -34.99
C MET A 234 20.58 -7.54 -34.23
N LEU A 235 19.98 -8.48 -34.95
CA LEU A 235 19.29 -9.62 -34.32
C LEU A 235 20.28 -10.41 -33.43
N GLY A 236 19.90 -10.68 -32.18
CA GLY A 236 20.75 -11.34 -31.20
C GLY A 236 21.83 -10.46 -30.55
N ARG A 237 21.83 -9.13 -30.77
CA ARG A 237 22.64 -8.19 -29.97
C ARG A 237 22.06 -8.13 -28.55
N VAL A 238 22.82 -8.67 -27.60
CA VAL A 238 22.59 -8.57 -26.16
C VAL A 238 23.10 -7.21 -25.63
N GLY A 239 22.28 -6.51 -24.85
CA GLY A 239 22.63 -5.20 -24.27
C GLY A 239 23.42 -5.22 -22.96
N ASP A 240 23.45 -4.05 -22.32
CA ASP A 240 23.96 -3.86 -20.96
C ASP A 240 23.00 -4.43 -19.90
N SER A 241 21.68 -4.27 -20.10
CA SER A 241 20.65 -4.66 -19.15
C SER A 241 20.82 -6.07 -18.56
N PRO A 242 20.99 -7.16 -19.35
CA PRO A 242 21.07 -8.54 -18.85
C PRO A 242 22.47 -8.92 -18.32
N LEU A 243 23.44 -8.00 -18.36
CA LEU A 243 24.83 -8.26 -17.98
C LEU A 243 25.13 -7.74 -16.57
N VAL A 244 25.52 -8.68 -15.70
CA VAL A 244 25.85 -8.41 -14.28
C VAL A 244 26.92 -7.33 -14.15
N GLY A 245 26.60 -6.25 -13.45
CA GLY A 245 27.51 -5.12 -13.25
C GLY A 245 27.46 -4.06 -14.36
N CYS A 246 26.81 -4.33 -15.49
CA CYS A 246 26.55 -3.35 -16.55
C CYS A 246 25.20 -2.67 -16.28
N GLY A 247 24.10 -3.34 -16.65
CA GLY A 247 22.73 -2.87 -16.51
C GLY A 247 22.26 -2.71 -15.05
N GLY A 248 22.69 -3.62 -14.20
CA GLY A 248 22.39 -3.59 -12.77
C GLY A 248 23.35 -4.42 -11.93
N TYR A 249 23.34 -4.14 -10.62
CA TYR A 249 24.09 -4.89 -9.62
C TYR A 249 23.43 -4.72 -8.24
N ALA A 250 23.50 -5.73 -7.37
CA ALA A 250 23.06 -5.64 -5.98
C ALA A 250 23.90 -6.53 -5.06
N ASN A 251 24.23 -6.04 -3.87
CA ASN A 251 24.82 -6.82 -2.79
C ASN A 251 24.36 -6.29 -1.41
N ASN A 252 24.98 -6.75 -0.32
CA ASN A 252 24.62 -6.35 1.05
C ASN A 252 24.93 -4.88 1.40
N THR A 253 25.72 -4.18 0.56
CA THR A 253 26.14 -2.79 0.78
C THR A 253 25.30 -1.81 -0.02
N ALA A 254 25.14 -2.08 -1.33
CA ALA A 254 24.38 -1.24 -2.24
C ALA A 254 23.78 -2.01 -3.43
N ALA A 255 22.81 -1.39 -4.08
CA ALA A 255 22.28 -1.78 -5.37
C ALA A 255 22.24 -0.58 -6.34
N ALA A 256 22.42 -0.86 -7.63
CA ALA A 256 22.37 0.12 -8.71
C ALA A 256 21.67 -0.45 -9.95
N SER A 257 21.01 0.41 -10.74
CA SER A 257 20.43 0.10 -12.05
C SER A 257 20.66 1.26 -13.02
N THR A 258 20.93 0.96 -14.29
CA THR A 258 21.37 1.93 -15.30
C THR A 258 20.40 2.07 -16.48
N THR A 259 20.59 3.12 -17.28
CA THR A 259 19.89 3.35 -18.54
C THR A 259 20.76 4.14 -19.53
N GLY A 260 20.44 4.09 -20.83
CA GLY A 260 21.14 4.81 -21.90
C GLY A 260 21.94 3.94 -22.86
N HIS A 261 23.11 4.41 -23.30
CA HIS A 261 23.87 3.77 -24.38
C HIS A 261 24.64 2.52 -23.88
N GLY A 262 24.05 1.34 -24.09
CA GLY A 262 24.56 0.06 -23.61
C GLY A 262 26.03 -0.22 -23.96
N GLU A 263 26.48 0.12 -25.17
CA GLU A 263 27.87 -0.04 -25.62
C GLU A 263 28.87 0.86 -24.87
N SER A 264 28.40 1.88 -24.14
CA SER A 264 29.23 2.65 -23.20
C SER A 264 29.13 2.07 -21.79
N ILE A 265 27.93 1.71 -21.33
CA ILE A 265 27.65 1.11 -20.02
C ILE A 265 28.41 -0.22 -19.84
N MET A 266 28.46 -1.06 -20.89
CA MET A 266 29.23 -2.32 -20.91
C MET A 266 30.74 -2.11 -20.82
N LYS A 267 31.28 -1.01 -21.38
CA LYS A 267 32.72 -0.72 -21.35
C LYS A 267 33.19 -0.18 -19.99
N THR A 268 32.27 0.34 -19.18
CA THR A 268 32.56 0.94 -17.87
C THR A 268 32.07 0.10 -16.69
N MET A 269 31.19 -0.87 -16.93
CA MET A 269 30.47 -1.63 -15.89
C MET A 269 29.79 -0.67 -14.89
N LEU A 270 28.97 0.25 -15.41
CA LEU A 270 28.47 1.42 -14.66
C LEU A 270 27.76 1.06 -13.35
N ALA A 271 26.90 0.02 -13.32
CA ALA A 271 26.23 -0.40 -12.09
C ALA A 271 27.23 -0.97 -11.05
N TRP A 272 28.23 -1.74 -11.49
CA TRP A 272 29.28 -2.26 -10.61
C TRP A 272 30.18 -1.16 -10.08
N ASP A 273 30.62 -0.20 -10.91
CA ASP A 273 31.46 0.90 -10.42
C ASP A 273 30.72 1.76 -9.39
N VAL A 274 29.41 1.99 -9.57
CA VAL A 274 28.59 2.68 -8.57
C VAL A 274 28.48 1.91 -7.25
N VAL A 275 28.28 0.60 -7.27
CA VAL A 275 28.24 -0.20 -6.02
C VAL A 275 29.63 -0.24 -5.36
N ARG A 276 30.68 -0.52 -6.13
CA ARG A 276 32.08 -0.53 -5.67
C ARG A 276 32.51 0.81 -5.06
N ASN A 277 32.11 1.93 -5.66
CA ASN A 277 32.36 3.27 -5.12
C ASN A 277 31.64 3.51 -3.77
N ILE A 278 30.49 2.89 -3.53
CA ILE A 278 29.78 2.95 -2.23
C ILE A 278 30.46 2.04 -1.20
N GLU A 279 31.01 0.89 -1.62
CA GLU A 279 31.86 0.03 -0.78
C GLU A 279 33.18 0.73 -0.38
N ASP A 280 33.76 1.51 -1.30
CA ASP A 280 34.88 2.42 -1.04
C ASP A 280 34.50 3.63 -0.14
N GLY A 281 33.23 3.74 0.28
CA GLY A 281 32.75 4.70 1.29
C GLY A 281 32.14 6.00 0.74
N LEU A 282 31.89 6.14 -0.56
CA LEU A 282 31.14 7.27 -1.10
C LEU A 282 29.64 7.13 -0.82
N ASN A 283 28.93 8.24 -0.63
CA ASN A 283 27.47 8.18 -0.57
C ASN A 283 26.88 7.88 -1.96
N PRO A 284 25.64 7.34 -2.05
CA PRO A 284 25.08 6.91 -3.34
C PRO A 284 24.98 8.02 -4.40
N MET A 285 24.74 9.28 -4.03
CA MET A 285 24.68 10.39 -4.98
C MET A 285 26.06 10.67 -5.57
N GLN A 286 27.07 10.88 -4.72
CA GLN A 286 28.47 11.08 -5.12
C GLN A 286 28.99 9.93 -5.99
N SER A 287 28.58 8.70 -5.68
CA SER A 287 28.93 7.52 -6.46
C SER A 287 28.34 7.54 -7.87
N CYS A 288 27.04 7.83 -8.00
CA CYS A 288 26.36 7.96 -9.30
C CYS A 288 26.99 9.07 -10.16
N GLU A 289 27.19 10.25 -9.58
CA GLU A 289 27.84 11.39 -10.23
C GLU A 289 29.25 11.03 -10.71
N LYS A 290 30.07 10.42 -9.84
CA LYS A 290 31.45 10.00 -10.17
C LYS A 290 31.49 9.03 -11.35
N ALA A 291 30.70 7.95 -11.29
CA ALA A 291 30.74 6.89 -12.30
C ALA A 291 30.24 7.36 -13.68
N VAL A 292 29.19 8.20 -13.71
CA VAL A 292 28.69 8.81 -14.95
C VAL A 292 29.70 9.81 -15.55
N ASN A 293 30.33 10.65 -14.72
CA ASN A 293 31.41 11.53 -15.18
C ASN A 293 32.62 10.74 -15.71
N GLN A 294 32.94 9.60 -15.09
CA GLN A 294 33.97 8.69 -15.57
C GLN A 294 33.58 8.03 -16.91
N MET A 295 32.31 7.68 -17.13
CA MET A 295 31.81 7.16 -18.41
C MET A 295 31.86 8.21 -19.54
N MET A 296 31.45 9.45 -19.26
CA MET A 296 31.58 10.54 -20.23
C MET A 296 33.04 10.76 -20.64
N SER A 297 33.95 10.85 -19.68
CA SER A 297 35.36 11.17 -19.93
C SER A 297 36.18 10.02 -20.53
N SER A 298 35.84 8.76 -20.24
CA SER A 298 36.60 7.59 -20.72
C SER A 298 36.11 7.04 -22.06
N VAL A 299 34.79 7.03 -22.31
CA VAL A 299 34.19 6.39 -23.51
C VAL A 299 33.19 7.28 -24.25
N GLN A 300 33.12 8.58 -23.93
CA GLN A 300 32.19 9.56 -24.53
C GLN A 300 30.72 9.09 -24.47
N GLY A 301 30.38 8.36 -23.39
CA GLY A 301 29.10 7.69 -23.24
C GLY A 301 28.00 8.55 -22.61
N VAL A 302 26.80 8.41 -23.17
CA VAL A 302 25.56 9.00 -22.63
C VAL A 302 24.76 7.92 -21.89
N GLY A 303 24.33 8.22 -20.67
CA GLY A 303 23.46 7.34 -19.89
C GLY A 303 23.25 7.84 -18.47
N GLY A 304 22.52 7.06 -17.68
CA GLY A 304 22.18 7.36 -16.29
C GLY A 304 22.16 6.15 -15.39
N VAL A 305 22.12 6.40 -14.08
CA VAL A 305 22.14 5.40 -13.03
C VAL A 305 21.36 5.89 -11.80
N ILE A 306 20.64 4.97 -11.17
CA ILE A 306 20.05 5.14 -9.83
C ILE A 306 20.68 4.13 -8.88
N ALA A 307 20.84 4.51 -7.61
CA ALA A 307 21.44 3.65 -6.59
C ALA A 307 20.79 3.81 -5.21
N LEU A 308 20.93 2.78 -4.37
CA LEU A 308 20.42 2.70 -3.01
C LEU A 308 21.41 1.91 -2.13
N ASN A 309 21.72 2.38 -0.93
CA ASN A 309 22.56 1.66 0.04
C ASN A 309 21.75 1.03 1.19
N SER A 310 22.42 0.23 2.03
CA SER A 310 21.81 -0.44 3.20
C SER A 310 21.26 0.52 4.29
N ASN A 311 21.68 1.80 4.30
CA ASN A 311 21.08 2.86 5.13
C ASN A 311 19.77 3.43 4.53
N GLY A 312 19.38 2.96 3.34
CA GLY A 312 18.28 3.49 2.54
C GLY A 312 18.54 4.90 2.01
N GLU A 313 19.81 5.33 1.92
CA GLU A 313 20.19 6.54 1.21
C GLU A 313 20.19 6.22 -0.29
N PHE A 314 19.70 7.15 -1.11
CA PHE A 314 19.57 6.95 -2.55
C PHE A 314 20.38 7.99 -3.33
N GLY A 315 20.76 7.63 -4.55
CA GLY A 315 21.51 8.49 -5.47
C GLY A 315 20.97 8.37 -6.89
N ARG A 316 21.26 9.39 -7.69
CA ARG A 316 20.99 9.44 -9.14
C ARG A 316 22.11 10.19 -9.83
N GLY A 317 22.39 9.86 -11.09
CA GLY A 317 23.32 10.60 -11.93
C GLY A 317 23.10 10.26 -13.38
N PHE A 318 23.19 11.25 -14.29
CA PHE A 318 22.98 11.05 -15.71
C PHE A 318 23.72 12.11 -16.55
N SER A 319 24.07 11.72 -17.77
CA SER A 319 24.77 12.56 -18.77
C SER A 319 23.94 12.85 -20.02
N SER A 320 22.71 12.34 -20.09
CA SER A 320 21.68 12.79 -21.03
C SER A 320 21.14 14.17 -20.62
N GLU A 321 20.48 14.86 -21.55
CA GLU A 321 19.76 16.12 -21.23
C GLU A 321 18.67 15.88 -20.18
N GLN A 322 18.02 14.72 -20.20
CA GLN A 322 16.93 14.32 -19.31
C GLN A 322 17.09 12.87 -18.85
N MET A 323 16.56 12.54 -17.67
CA MET A 323 16.31 11.16 -17.22
C MET A 323 15.10 11.17 -16.29
N VAL A 324 14.01 10.50 -16.65
CA VAL A 324 12.83 10.39 -15.78
C VAL A 324 13.17 9.48 -14.59
N TRP A 325 13.01 9.97 -13.36
CA TRP A 325 13.29 9.20 -12.15
C TRP A 325 12.29 9.48 -11.03
N ALA A 326 12.15 8.51 -10.12
CA ALA A 326 11.42 8.67 -8.87
C ALA A 326 12.07 7.87 -7.72
N SER A 327 11.83 8.28 -6.47
CA SER A 327 12.17 7.50 -5.28
C SER A 327 11.12 7.71 -4.17
N ILE A 328 10.89 6.70 -3.33
CA ILE A 328 9.96 6.79 -2.20
C ILE A 328 10.66 6.41 -0.88
N LYS A 329 10.63 7.32 0.11
CA LYS A 329 11.15 7.06 1.47
C LYS A 329 10.21 7.66 2.51
N ALA A 330 9.76 6.83 3.46
CA ALA A 330 8.86 7.21 4.55
C ALA A 330 7.58 7.97 4.10
N GLY A 331 6.97 7.55 2.99
CA GLY A 331 5.74 8.16 2.44
C GLY A 331 5.96 9.45 1.65
N ILE A 332 7.21 9.91 1.52
CA ILE A 332 7.58 11.02 0.63
C ILE A 332 8.06 10.44 -0.69
N VAL A 333 7.38 10.79 -1.78
CA VAL A 333 7.84 10.55 -3.16
C VAL A 333 8.67 11.76 -3.59
N ARG A 334 9.81 11.48 -4.22
CA ARG A 334 10.60 12.45 -4.97
C ARG A 334 10.60 12.04 -6.43
N PHE A 335 10.62 13.00 -7.34
CA PHE A 335 10.71 12.74 -8.78
C PHE A 335 11.27 13.93 -9.54
N GLY A 336 11.64 13.72 -10.80
CA GLY A 336 12.11 14.74 -11.71
C GLY A 336 12.51 14.16 -13.06
N VAL A 337 12.92 15.04 -13.96
CA VAL A 337 13.35 14.75 -15.33
C VAL A 337 14.64 15.49 -15.67
N GLU A 338 14.77 16.75 -15.24
CA GLU A 338 15.89 17.63 -15.59
C GLU A 338 17.09 17.50 -14.61
N PRO A 339 18.33 17.82 -15.03
CA PRO A 339 19.51 17.84 -14.17
C PRO A 339 19.35 18.80 -12.99
N GLY A 340 19.44 18.26 -11.76
CA GLY A 340 19.25 19.04 -10.53
C GLY A 340 17.79 19.30 -10.13
N GLU A 341 16.81 18.84 -10.92
CA GLU A 341 15.40 18.89 -10.51
C GLU A 341 15.12 17.93 -9.34
N GLU A 342 14.31 18.37 -8.38
CA GLU A 342 13.65 17.50 -7.40
C GLU A 342 12.28 18.08 -7.02
N GLN A 343 11.21 17.47 -7.53
CA GLN A 343 9.86 17.69 -7.05
C GLN A 343 9.55 16.71 -5.90
N LEU A 344 8.71 17.11 -4.95
CA LEU A 344 8.32 16.28 -3.81
C LEU A 344 6.80 16.20 -3.68
N SER A 345 6.29 14.99 -3.53
CA SER A 345 4.90 14.69 -3.18
C SER A 345 4.85 13.84 -1.92
N ARG A 346 3.76 13.94 -1.16
CA ARG A 346 3.48 13.00 -0.06
C ARG A 346 2.42 12.02 -0.54
N THR A 347 2.74 10.72 -0.50
CA THR A 347 1.70 9.70 -0.53
C THR A 347 0.82 9.88 0.71
N ASN A 348 -0.48 9.61 0.59
CA ASN A 348 -1.37 9.48 1.74
C ASN A 348 -1.19 8.13 2.47
N LEU A 349 0.02 7.56 2.44
CA LEU A 349 0.31 6.27 3.07
C LEU A 349 0.60 6.45 4.56
N HIS A 350 -0.37 6.10 5.40
CA HIS A 350 -0.20 6.10 6.85
C HIS A 350 0.69 4.92 7.27
N PRO A 351 1.61 5.07 8.24
CA PRO A 351 2.32 3.92 8.81
C PRO A 351 1.32 3.05 9.58
N PRO A 352 1.07 1.78 9.18
CA PRO A 352 0.02 0.98 9.80
C PRO A 352 0.27 0.78 11.30
N CYS A 353 -0.82 0.69 12.06
CA CYS A 353 -0.77 0.44 13.50
C CYS A 353 -2.01 -0.33 13.95
N ILE A 354 -1.81 -1.30 14.84
CA ILE A 354 -2.88 -2.02 15.53
C ILE A 354 -2.62 -1.99 17.03
N ILE A 355 -3.69 -1.95 17.83
CA ILE A 355 -3.67 -2.24 19.26
C ILE A 355 -4.83 -3.19 19.57
N VAL A 356 -4.60 -4.12 20.51
CA VAL A 356 -5.50 -5.21 20.86
C VAL A 356 -5.58 -5.32 22.39
N HIS A 357 -6.75 -5.66 22.94
CA HIS A 357 -6.95 -6.01 24.34
C HIS A 357 -7.58 -7.41 24.50
N GLY A 358 -7.34 -8.01 25.66
CA GLY A 358 -7.92 -9.29 26.09
C GLY A 358 -8.47 -9.22 27.52
N GLY A 359 -9.43 -8.33 27.75
CA GLY A 359 -10.06 -8.10 29.05
C GLY A 359 -9.35 -7.10 29.97
N ALA A 360 -10.14 -6.32 30.73
CA ALA A 360 -9.68 -5.37 31.75
C ALA A 360 -10.24 -5.73 33.13
N TRP A 361 -9.69 -6.77 33.77
CA TRP A 361 -10.24 -7.39 34.97
C TRP A 361 -9.15 -7.83 35.98
N ALA A 362 -9.54 -8.52 37.05
CA ALA A 362 -8.67 -9.02 38.11
C ALA A 362 -7.77 -10.24 37.72
N ILE A 363 -7.18 -10.23 36.51
CA ILE A 363 -6.40 -11.35 35.92
C ILE A 363 -5.48 -12.03 36.95
N PRO A 364 -5.64 -13.34 37.25
CA PRO A 364 -4.79 -14.08 38.19
C PRO A 364 -3.40 -14.33 37.61
N GLU A 365 -2.41 -14.61 38.47
CA GLU A 365 -1.03 -14.78 38.01
C GLU A 365 -0.83 -15.99 37.09
N SER A 366 -1.69 -17.00 37.18
CA SER A 366 -1.71 -18.18 36.30
C SER A 366 -2.07 -17.87 34.84
N LEU A 367 -2.99 -16.93 34.60
CA LEU A 367 -3.44 -16.56 33.25
C LEU A 367 -2.61 -15.43 32.63
N LYS A 368 -1.81 -14.71 33.43
CA LYS A 368 -1.01 -13.56 32.99
C LYS A 368 -0.12 -13.84 31.77
N GLU A 369 0.68 -14.90 31.78
CA GLU A 369 1.55 -15.22 30.63
C GLU A 369 0.75 -15.76 29.42
N PRO A 370 -0.24 -16.68 29.58
CA PRO A 370 -1.20 -17.00 28.51
C PRO A 370 -1.84 -15.76 27.86
N SER A 371 -2.40 -14.83 28.65
CA SER A 371 -3.01 -13.61 28.12
C SER A 371 -1.99 -12.74 27.38
N ILE A 372 -0.75 -12.63 27.87
CA ILE A 372 0.35 -11.92 27.21
C ILE A 372 0.74 -12.60 25.87
N ILE A 373 0.76 -13.92 25.80
CA ILE A 373 1.03 -14.67 24.56
C ILE A 373 -0.10 -14.48 23.55
N GLY A 374 -1.35 -14.59 23.98
CA GLY A 374 -2.53 -14.41 23.13
C GLY A 374 -2.62 -13.02 22.50
N VAL A 375 -2.51 -11.95 23.30
CA VAL A 375 -2.55 -10.58 22.75
C VAL A 375 -1.36 -10.26 21.84
N LYS A 376 -0.16 -10.81 22.11
CA LYS A 376 0.98 -10.74 21.17
C LYS A 376 0.66 -11.43 19.85
N ARG A 377 0.06 -12.62 19.89
CA ARG A 377 -0.32 -13.41 18.70
C ARG A 377 -1.35 -12.65 17.87
N ALA A 378 -2.44 -12.20 18.49
CA ALA A 378 -3.50 -11.41 17.85
C ALA A 378 -2.98 -10.11 17.23
N ALA A 379 -2.21 -9.32 17.99
CA ALA A 379 -1.64 -8.07 17.48
C ALA A 379 -0.59 -8.29 16.38
N LYS A 380 0.12 -9.44 16.36
CA LYS A 380 0.97 -9.82 15.23
C LYS A 380 0.12 -10.16 14.01
N THR A 381 -0.84 -11.07 14.12
CA THR A 381 -1.67 -11.52 12.98
C THR A 381 -2.41 -10.36 12.31
N GLY A 382 -3.04 -9.47 13.09
CA GLY A 382 -3.66 -8.27 12.53
C GLY A 382 -2.65 -7.29 11.93
N TYR A 383 -1.43 -7.19 12.47
CA TYR A 383 -0.38 -6.34 11.88
C TYR A 383 0.20 -6.94 10.58
N ASP A 384 0.39 -8.25 10.52
CA ASP A 384 0.79 -8.99 9.31
C ASP A 384 -0.20 -8.69 8.19
N ARG A 385 -1.51 -8.80 8.47
CA ARG A 385 -2.59 -8.46 7.53
C ARG A 385 -2.50 -7.01 7.02
N LEU A 386 -2.18 -6.04 7.88
CA LEU A 386 -2.01 -4.63 7.48
C LEU A 386 -0.80 -4.42 6.58
N ILE A 387 0.33 -5.08 6.85
CA ILE A 387 1.52 -4.93 6.00
C ILE A 387 1.42 -5.72 4.70
N GLU A 388 0.66 -6.81 4.63
CA GLU A 388 0.38 -7.54 3.39
C GLU A 388 -0.54 -6.78 2.40
N GLY A 389 -1.00 -5.57 2.76
CA GLY A 389 -1.89 -4.73 1.96
C GLY A 389 -3.37 -4.88 2.32
N GLY A 390 -3.71 -5.61 3.39
CA GLY A 390 -5.06 -5.70 3.94
C GLY A 390 -5.56 -4.38 4.53
N ASN A 391 -6.88 -4.22 4.52
CA ASN A 391 -7.55 -3.04 5.08
C ASN A 391 -7.73 -3.16 6.61
N ALA A 392 -8.10 -2.05 7.26
CA ALA A 392 -8.25 -1.99 8.71
C ALA A 392 -9.32 -2.95 9.26
N VAL A 393 -10.41 -3.21 8.51
CA VAL A 393 -11.50 -4.12 8.91
C VAL A 393 -11.01 -5.57 8.94
N ASP A 394 -10.27 -6.00 7.92
CA ASP A 394 -9.63 -7.32 7.91
C ASP A 394 -8.72 -7.50 9.12
N ALA A 395 -7.88 -6.50 9.42
CA ALA A 395 -6.89 -6.58 10.48
C ALA A 395 -7.50 -6.68 11.89
N VAL A 396 -8.64 -6.02 12.15
CA VAL A 396 -9.34 -6.17 13.43
C VAL A 396 -10.16 -7.46 13.51
N GLU A 397 -10.69 -7.97 12.39
CA GLU A 397 -11.30 -9.30 12.34
C GLU A 397 -10.26 -10.38 12.64
N ASP A 398 -9.17 -10.44 11.86
CA ASP A 398 -8.11 -11.45 11.99
C ASP A 398 -7.48 -11.43 13.41
N ALA A 399 -7.31 -10.24 14.01
CA ALA A 399 -6.84 -10.11 15.39
C ALA A 399 -7.85 -10.60 16.44
N VAL A 400 -9.14 -10.29 16.31
CA VAL A 400 -10.16 -10.74 17.28
C VAL A 400 -10.44 -12.24 17.14
N ARG A 401 -10.47 -12.78 15.92
CA ARG A 401 -10.57 -14.23 15.66
C ARG A 401 -9.51 -15.03 16.42
N VAL A 402 -8.26 -14.56 16.43
CA VAL A 402 -7.15 -15.20 17.16
C VAL A 402 -7.37 -15.24 18.68
N LEU A 403 -8.22 -14.38 19.23
CA LEU A 403 -8.62 -14.39 20.65
C LEU A 403 -9.93 -15.17 20.88
N GLU A 404 -10.82 -15.25 19.89
CA GLU A 404 -12.01 -16.13 19.92
C GLU A 404 -11.64 -17.61 19.78
N ASP A 405 -10.52 -17.92 19.13
CA ASP A 405 -9.97 -19.27 18.96
C ASP A 405 -9.03 -19.68 20.14
N ASP A 406 -8.95 -18.89 21.23
CA ASP A 406 -7.99 -19.04 22.34
C ASP A 406 -8.68 -19.12 23.72
N THR A 407 -8.66 -20.31 24.32
CA THR A 407 -9.36 -20.61 25.59
C THR A 407 -8.83 -19.85 26.81
N ALA A 408 -7.75 -19.07 26.66
CA ALA A 408 -7.32 -18.11 27.66
C ALA A 408 -8.22 -16.86 27.78
N PHE A 409 -9.20 -16.66 26.88
CA PHE A 409 -10.04 -15.45 26.81
C PHE A 409 -11.56 -15.71 26.82
N ASP A 410 -12.34 -14.66 27.12
CA ASP A 410 -13.81 -14.66 27.15
C ASP A 410 -14.40 -14.27 25.79
N ALA A 411 -14.11 -15.01 24.74
CA ALA A 411 -14.76 -14.86 23.44
C ALA A 411 -14.70 -16.19 22.68
N GLY A 412 -15.71 -16.49 21.87
CA GLY A 412 -15.76 -17.73 21.10
C GLY A 412 -15.58 -18.98 21.97
N HIS A 413 -14.45 -19.67 21.80
CA HIS A 413 -14.06 -20.85 22.56
C HIS A 413 -13.25 -20.46 23.80
N GLY A 414 -13.88 -20.54 24.98
CA GLY A 414 -13.35 -20.01 26.25
C GLY A 414 -14.38 -19.16 27.00
N SER A 415 -15.42 -18.68 26.30
CA SER A 415 -16.44 -17.80 26.85
C SER A 415 -17.08 -18.25 28.15
N VAL A 416 -17.37 -17.27 29.02
CA VAL A 416 -18.04 -17.45 30.31
C VAL A 416 -19.49 -17.94 30.15
N LEU A 417 -19.98 -18.66 31.15
CA LEU A 417 -21.30 -19.30 31.06
C LEU A 417 -22.40 -18.46 31.73
N THR A 418 -23.62 -18.63 31.20
CA THR A 418 -24.87 -18.19 31.82
C THR A 418 -25.14 -18.94 33.14
N GLU A 419 -26.13 -18.49 33.91
CA GLU A 419 -26.66 -19.24 35.05
C GLU A 419 -27.31 -20.59 34.66
N GLU A 420 -27.66 -20.79 33.39
CA GLU A 420 -28.11 -22.07 32.83
C GLU A 420 -26.96 -22.97 32.32
N MET A 421 -25.70 -22.58 32.58
CA MET A 421 -24.49 -23.31 32.15
C MET A 421 -24.31 -23.37 30.62
N THR A 422 -24.89 -22.43 29.88
CA THR A 422 -24.79 -22.30 28.42
C THR A 422 -23.81 -21.20 28.00
N VAL A 423 -23.34 -21.24 26.75
CA VAL A 423 -22.58 -20.14 26.12
C VAL A 423 -23.49 -19.32 25.24
N GLU A 424 -23.50 -18.02 25.47
CA GLU A 424 -24.13 -17.00 24.62
C GLU A 424 -23.11 -15.91 24.33
N VAL A 425 -22.87 -15.58 23.07
CA VAL A 425 -21.79 -14.67 22.65
C VAL A 425 -22.31 -13.43 21.92
N ASP A 426 -21.62 -12.32 22.16
CA ASP A 426 -21.89 -10.98 21.63
C ASP A 426 -20.65 -10.46 20.87
N ALA A 427 -20.82 -9.80 19.72
CA ALA A 427 -19.72 -9.12 19.02
C ALA A 427 -20.18 -7.99 18.09
N MET A 428 -19.28 -7.07 17.76
CA MET A 428 -19.44 -6.12 16.64
C MET A 428 -18.12 -5.86 15.89
N ILE A 429 -18.26 -5.34 14.67
CA ILE A 429 -17.19 -4.78 13.84
C ILE A 429 -17.71 -3.52 13.11
N MET A 430 -16.82 -2.55 12.87
CA MET A 430 -17.18 -1.27 12.25
C MET A 430 -16.05 -0.69 11.39
N ASP A 431 -16.39 -0.22 10.19
CA ASP A 431 -15.53 0.57 9.30
C ASP A 431 -15.70 2.06 9.60
N GLY A 432 -14.64 2.73 10.07
CA GLY A 432 -14.65 4.15 10.39
C GLY A 432 -14.62 5.09 9.18
N SER A 433 -14.40 4.58 7.97
CA SER A 433 -14.43 5.36 6.73
C SER A 433 -15.85 5.55 6.18
N THR A 434 -16.73 4.55 6.34
CA THR A 434 -18.14 4.55 5.89
C THR A 434 -19.15 4.67 7.03
N LEU A 435 -18.76 4.34 8.27
CA LEU A 435 -19.63 4.07 9.43
C LEU A 435 -20.49 2.80 9.30
N GLU A 436 -20.25 1.98 8.28
CA GLU A 436 -20.87 0.66 8.18
C GLU A 436 -20.41 -0.20 9.36
N SER A 437 -21.37 -0.92 9.93
CA SER A 437 -21.19 -1.73 11.12
C SER A 437 -22.13 -2.91 11.10
N GLY A 438 -21.65 -4.02 11.65
CA GLY A 438 -22.42 -5.24 11.85
C GLY A 438 -22.12 -5.82 13.21
N ALA A 439 -23.13 -6.40 13.82
CA ALA A 439 -23.09 -6.91 15.19
C ALA A 439 -24.01 -8.11 15.35
N VAL A 440 -23.70 -8.95 16.33
CA VAL A 440 -24.57 -10.02 16.79
C VAL A 440 -24.58 -10.11 18.31
N ALA A 441 -25.72 -10.47 18.91
CA ALA A 441 -25.84 -10.57 20.37
C ALA A 441 -26.66 -11.80 20.83
N SER A 442 -26.33 -12.32 22.01
CA SER A 442 -26.88 -13.54 22.64
C SER A 442 -26.91 -14.75 21.70
N VAL A 443 -25.89 -14.91 20.86
CA VAL A 443 -25.85 -15.98 19.85
C VAL A 443 -25.31 -17.27 20.46
N ILE A 444 -25.84 -18.40 20.02
CA ILE A 444 -25.47 -19.73 20.52
C ILE A 444 -24.88 -20.54 19.35
N GLY A 445 -23.77 -21.25 19.60
CA GLY A 445 -23.17 -22.20 18.65
C GLY A 445 -22.35 -21.55 17.53
N ILE A 446 -21.83 -20.33 17.71
CA ILE A 446 -20.95 -19.65 16.75
C ILE A 446 -19.55 -19.54 17.36
N ALA A 447 -18.55 -20.13 16.70
CA ALA A 447 -17.16 -20.11 17.17
C ALA A 447 -16.48 -18.74 17.01
N ASN A 448 -16.76 -18.03 15.90
CA ASN A 448 -16.21 -16.70 15.64
C ASN A 448 -17.31 -15.63 15.47
N PRO A 449 -17.86 -15.10 16.57
CA PRO A 449 -18.86 -14.02 16.56
C PRO A 449 -18.45 -12.80 15.74
N VAL A 450 -17.19 -12.36 15.78
CA VAL A 450 -16.72 -11.19 15.01
C VAL A 450 -16.87 -11.39 13.50
N SER A 451 -16.62 -12.61 13.01
CA SER A 451 -16.81 -12.95 11.59
C SER A 451 -18.28 -12.97 11.21
N LEU A 452 -19.18 -13.46 12.09
CA LEU A 452 -20.62 -13.40 11.82
C LEU A 452 -21.13 -11.95 11.83
N ALA A 453 -20.63 -11.12 12.77
CA ALA A 453 -20.89 -9.69 12.80
C ALA A 453 -20.40 -8.99 11.52
N ARG A 454 -19.24 -9.36 10.97
CA ARG A 454 -18.78 -8.87 9.66
C ARG A 454 -19.73 -9.26 8.53
N ARG A 455 -20.26 -10.49 8.53
CA ARG A 455 -21.24 -10.92 7.53
C ARG A 455 -22.59 -10.21 7.68
N VAL A 456 -23.00 -9.80 8.88
CA VAL A 456 -24.15 -8.90 9.07
C VAL A 456 -23.92 -7.57 8.35
N MET A 457 -22.73 -6.98 8.50
CA MET A 457 -22.33 -5.72 7.86
C MET A 457 -22.29 -5.80 6.33
N GLN A 458 -21.82 -6.92 5.77
CA GLN A 458 -21.53 -7.04 4.33
C GLN A 458 -22.68 -7.69 3.52
N ASP A 459 -23.43 -8.64 4.09
CA ASP A 459 -24.45 -9.40 3.37
C ASP A 459 -25.87 -8.84 3.58
N THR A 460 -26.05 -7.79 4.41
CA THR A 460 -27.39 -7.31 4.83
C THR A 460 -27.47 -5.79 4.96
N PRO A 461 -28.66 -5.16 4.80
CA PRO A 461 -28.89 -3.74 5.08
C PRO A 461 -29.20 -3.50 6.58
N HIS A 462 -28.60 -4.28 7.49
CA HIS A 462 -28.90 -4.27 8.92
C HIS A 462 -27.61 -4.33 9.75
N SER A 463 -27.57 -3.61 10.87
CA SER A 463 -26.36 -3.53 11.70
C SER A 463 -26.33 -4.46 12.91
N LEU A 464 -27.44 -5.11 13.28
CA LEU A 464 -27.51 -6.01 14.44
C LEU A 464 -28.54 -7.12 14.25
N PHE A 465 -28.15 -8.36 14.53
CA PHE A 465 -29.06 -9.50 14.72
C PHE A 465 -28.91 -10.09 16.12
N VAL A 466 -29.99 -10.63 16.70
CA VAL A 466 -29.96 -11.20 18.06
C VAL A 466 -30.45 -12.64 18.11
N GLY A 467 -29.84 -13.44 18.99
CA GLY A 467 -30.22 -14.81 19.33
C GLY A 467 -30.50 -15.71 18.12
N TYR A 468 -31.65 -16.37 18.13
CA TYR A 468 -32.10 -17.26 17.05
C TYR A 468 -32.23 -16.55 15.69
N GLY A 469 -32.40 -15.23 15.66
CA GLY A 469 -32.36 -14.44 14.42
C GLY A 469 -30.97 -14.44 13.77
N ALA A 470 -29.92 -14.25 14.57
CA ALA A 470 -28.53 -14.34 14.11
C ALA A 470 -28.16 -15.77 13.66
N VAL A 471 -28.61 -16.79 14.40
CA VAL A 471 -28.40 -18.21 14.02
C VAL A 471 -29.11 -18.55 12.71
N LYS A 472 -30.33 -18.04 12.48
CA LYS A 472 -31.03 -18.18 11.19
C LYS A 472 -30.30 -17.49 10.05
N PHE A 473 -29.76 -16.29 10.29
CA PHE A 473 -28.94 -15.58 9.31
C PHE A 473 -27.66 -16.37 8.96
N ALA A 474 -26.92 -16.84 9.96
CA ALA A 474 -25.73 -17.68 9.78
C ALA A 474 -26.01 -18.91 8.89
N ASN A 475 -27.06 -19.67 9.21
CA ASN A 475 -27.47 -20.83 8.40
C ASN A 475 -27.86 -20.44 6.96
N LYS A 476 -28.54 -19.29 6.76
CA LYS A 476 -28.96 -18.81 5.44
C LYS A 476 -27.77 -18.51 4.52
N ILE A 477 -26.67 -17.97 5.05
CA ILE A 477 -25.47 -17.62 4.28
C ILE A 477 -24.42 -18.75 4.23
N GLY A 478 -24.73 -19.93 4.79
CA GLY A 478 -23.78 -21.05 4.87
C GLY A 478 -22.64 -20.85 5.87
N PHE A 479 -22.78 -19.93 6.82
CA PHE A 479 -21.77 -19.69 7.86
C PHE A 479 -21.70 -20.90 8.83
N PRO A 480 -20.52 -21.32 9.30
CA PRO A 480 -20.39 -22.45 10.22
C PRO A 480 -21.15 -22.25 11.53
N VAL A 481 -22.11 -23.14 11.82
CA VAL A 481 -22.80 -23.25 13.11
C VAL A 481 -22.47 -24.58 13.74
N LEU A 482 -22.04 -24.57 15.00
CA LEU A 482 -21.71 -25.76 15.77
C LEU A 482 -22.98 -26.58 16.03
N ARG A 483 -22.90 -27.89 15.76
CA ARG A 483 -23.98 -28.86 16.07
C ARG A 483 -24.16 -29.05 17.58
N ASP A 484 -23.10 -28.82 18.34
CA ASP A 484 -23.07 -28.86 19.79
C ASP A 484 -22.39 -27.58 20.31
N PRO A 485 -23.16 -26.60 20.83
CA PRO A 485 -22.61 -25.37 21.41
C PRO A 485 -21.73 -25.61 22.65
N LEU A 486 -21.80 -26.77 23.31
CA LEU A 486 -20.98 -27.08 24.48
C LEU A 486 -19.48 -27.20 24.14
N GLN A 487 -19.14 -27.29 22.85
CA GLN A 487 -17.76 -27.26 22.33
C GLN A 487 -17.07 -25.91 22.56
N LEU A 488 -17.79 -24.83 22.85
CA LEU A 488 -17.22 -23.52 23.23
C LEU A 488 -16.80 -23.44 24.70
N ILE A 489 -17.20 -24.42 25.52
CA ILE A 489 -16.93 -24.43 26.96
C ILE A 489 -15.57 -25.09 27.21
N SER A 490 -14.57 -24.30 27.62
CA SER A 490 -13.23 -24.82 27.97
C SER A 490 -13.19 -25.39 29.40
N GLU A 491 -12.02 -25.87 29.87
CA GLU A 491 -11.88 -26.23 31.28
C GLU A 491 -11.88 -24.98 32.17
N GLU A 492 -11.23 -23.91 31.71
CA GLU A 492 -11.15 -22.61 32.38
C GLU A 492 -12.54 -22.02 32.64
N SER A 493 -13.45 -22.00 31.65
CA SER A 493 -14.83 -21.52 31.81
C SER A 493 -15.58 -22.31 32.90
N ARG A 494 -15.35 -23.63 32.98
CA ARG A 494 -15.93 -24.51 34.03
C ARG A 494 -15.28 -24.32 35.40
N LEU A 495 -14.03 -23.87 35.47
CA LEU A 495 -13.32 -23.59 36.72
C LEU A 495 -13.73 -22.23 37.32
N GLN A 496 -13.90 -21.20 36.50
CA GLN A 496 -14.32 -19.86 36.95
C GLN A 496 -15.65 -19.91 37.72
N LEU A 497 -16.64 -20.67 37.21
CA LEU A 497 -17.92 -20.88 37.86
C LEU A 497 -17.84 -21.45 39.28
N LYS A 498 -16.82 -22.27 39.60
CA LYS A 498 -16.77 -23.00 40.89
C LYS A 498 -16.64 -22.08 42.12
N GLY A 499 -16.37 -20.80 41.95
CA GLY A 499 -16.42 -19.80 43.04
C GLY A 499 -17.37 -18.62 42.82
N VAL A 500 -18.09 -18.55 41.69
CA VAL A 500 -19.09 -17.51 41.42
C VAL A 500 -20.47 -18.02 41.83
N ARG A 501 -21.15 -17.32 42.75
CA ARG A 501 -22.48 -17.73 43.25
C ARG A 501 -23.66 -17.14 42.48
N ASN A 502 -23.48 -15.96 41.89
CA ASN A 502 -24.45 -15.22 41.09
C ASN A 502 -23.73 -14.07 40.35
N PHE A 503 -24.46 -13.35 39.48
CA PHE A 503 -23.96 -12.22 38.70
C PHE A 503 -23.28 -11.13 39.55
N ASP A 504 -23.88 -10.69 40.66
CA ASP A 504 -23.32 -9.63 41.52
C ASP A 504 -21.93 -10.01 42.06
N ASN A 505 -21.74 -11.27 42.48
CA ASN A 505 -20.44 -11.76 42.93
C ASN A 505 -19.42 -11.82 41.77
N ALA A 506 -19.86 -12.11 40.54
CA ALA A 506 -18.99 -12.06 39.36
C ALA A 506 -18.50 -10.62 39.09
N VAL A 507 -19.43 -9.66 39.04
CA VAL A 507 -19.12 -8.23 38.83
C VAL A 507 -18.18 -7.69 39.90
N ILE A 508 -18.39 -8.07 41.17
CA ILE A 508 -17.52 -7.65 42.28
C ILE A 508 -16.12 -8.26 42.16
N ALA A 509 -16.00 -9.54 41.80
CA ALA A 509 -14.73 -10.24 41.68
C ALA A 509 -13.91 -9.78 40.46
N SER A 510 -14.52 -9.69 39.27
CA SER A 510 -13.84 -9.29 38.04
C SER A 510 -13.34 -7.85 38.07
N PHE A 511 -14.14 -6.93 38.62
CA PHE A 511 -13.93 -5.50 38.42
C PHE A 511 -13.65 -4.73 39.73
N ASN A 512 -14.50 -4.85 40.75
CA ASN A 512 -14.54 -3.91 41.89
C ASN A 512 -13.55 -4.21 43.03
N THR A 513 -12.33 -4.66 42.70
CA THR A 513 -11.34 -5.11 43.71
C THR A 513 -10.64 -3.97 44.47
N TYR A 514 -10.70 -2.72 43.98
CA TYR A 514 -9.94 -1.61 44.54
C TYR A 514 -10.67 -0.95 45.72
N GLY A 515 -10.21 -1.19 46.96
CA GLY A 515 -10.56 -0.38 48.13
C GLY A 515 -11.26 -1.07 49.31
N ARG A 516 -11.56 -2.37 49.25
CA ARG A 516 -12.07 -3.13 50.42
C ARG A 516 -10.97 -3.97 51.07
N SER A 517 -10.62 -3.63 52.31
CA SER A 517 -9.62 -4.32 53.16
C SER A 517 -10.15 -5.64 53.75
N GLY A 518 -10.72 -6.50 52.90
CA GLY A 518 -11.18 -7.85 53.25
C GLY A 518 -10.33 -8.91 52.59
N THR A 519 -10.16 -10.06 53.25
CA THR A 519 -9.45 -11.23 52.72
C THR A 519 -10.29 -11.96 51.67
N VAL A 520 -10.45 -11.34 50.50
CA VAL A 520 -10.87 -12.03 49.28
C VAL A 520 -9.69 -12.88 48.83
N HIS A 521 -9.77 -14.19 49.05
CA HIS A 521 -8.76 -15.14 48.56
C HIS A 521 -8.60 -15.03 47.04
N GLU A 522 -7.40 -15.30 46.52
CA GLU A 522 -7.09 -15.27 45.08
C GLU A 522 -7.73 -16.46 44.34
N HIS A 523 -9.05 -16.42 44.23
CA HIS A 523 -9.83 -17.34 43.40
C HIS A 523 -9.91 -16.80 41.96
N ASN A 524 -9.81 -17.70 40.98
CA ASN A 524 -9.80 -17.39 39.55
C ASN A 524 -11.22 -17.05 39.06
N LEU A 525 -11.78 -15.91 39.49
CA LEU A 525 -13.18 -15.56 39.29
C LEU A 525 -13.35 -14.49 38.23
N GLY A 526 -13.66 -14.94 37.02
CA GLY A 526 -13.97 -14.12 35.86
C GLY A 526 -13.00 -14.32 34.70
N HIS A 527 -13.44 -13.79 33.56
CA HIS A 527 -12.64 -13.26 32.47
C HIS A 527 -13.45 -12.08 31.87
N ASP A 528 -12.90 -11.32 30.93
CA ASP A 528 -13.54 -10.15 30.30
C ASP A 528 -13.19 -10.05 28.80
N THR A 529 -14.00 -9.24 28.11
CA THR A 529 -14.11 -8.92 26.68
C THR A 529 -12.79 -8.73 25.92
N VAL A 530 -12.75 -9.22 24.67
CA VAL A 530 -11.61 -9.02 23.74
C VAL A 530 -11.94 -8.00 22.66
N GLY A 531 -10.92 -7.37 22.08
CA GLY A 531 -11.14 -6.41 20.99
C GLY A 531 -9.88 -5.79 20.40
N ALA A 532 -10.01 -5.25 19.19
CA ALA A 532 -8.92 -4.68 18.41
C ALA A 532 -9.34 -3.38 17.72
N VAL A 533 -8.38 -2.47 17.54
CA VAL A 533 -8.54 -1.27 16.70
C VAL A 533 -7.29 -1.09 15.83
N ALA A 534 -7.50 -0.69 14.58
CA ALA A 534 -6.44 -0.57 13.58
C ALA A 534 -6.56 0.71 12.75
N ILE A 535 -5.42 1.18 12.26
CA ILE A 535 -5.32 2.09 11.11
C ILE A 535 -4.51 1.42 10.00
N ASP A 536 -5.03 1.43 8.78
CA ASP A 536 -4.37 0.81 7.63
C ASP A 536 -3.46 1.77 6.85
N SER A 537 -2.81 1.23 5.82
CA SER A 537 -1.89 1.96 4.96
C SER A 537 -2.57 3.12 4.22
N SER A 538 -3.89 3.08 4.00
CA SER A 538 -4.67 4.17 3.39
C SER A 538 -5.18 5.20 4.41
N GLY A 539 -4.87 5.04 5.70
CA GLY A 539 -5.33 5.92 6.78
C GLY A 539 -6.76 5.65 7.24
N LYS A 540 -7.40 4.57 6.78
CA LYS A 540 -8.73 4.17 7.27
C LYS A 540 -8.62 3.50 8.63
N LEU A 541 -9.65 3.68 9.44
CA LEU A 541 -9.75 3.24 10.82
C LEU A 541 -10.84 2.17 10.95
N ALA A 542 -10.63 1.17 11.79
CA ALA A 542 -11.65 0.16 12.11
C ALA A 542 -11.54 -0.32 13.56
N CYS A 543 -12.64 -0.87 14.09
CA CYS A 543 -12.68 -1.50 15.40
C CYS A 543 -13.52 -2.79 15.40
N ALA A 544 -13.17 -3.71 16.30
CA ALA A 544 -13.93 -4.92 16.57
C ALA A 544 -13.87 -5.29 18.07
N THR A 545 -14.94 -5.87 18.59
CA THR A 545 -15.08 -6.29 19.99
C THR A 545 -15.91 -7.58 20.05
N SER A 546 -15.54 -8.55 20.90
CA SER A 546 -16.21 -9.85 21.05
C SER A 546 -16.17 -10.31 22.51
N THR A 547 -17.24 -10.95 23.01
CA THR A 547 -17.36 -11.36 24.42
C THR A 547 -18.29 -12.55 24.65
N GLY A 548 -18.05 -13.36 25.68
CA GLY A 548 -19.07 -14.19 26.35
C GLY A 548 -19.85 -13.42 27.42
N GLY A 549 -19.29 -12.34 27.96
CA GLY A 549 -19.98 -11.33 28.75
C GLY A 549 -19.53 -11.30 30.20
N ILE A 550 -20.31 -11.90 31.10
CA ILE A 550 -20.00 -12.01 32.53
C ILE A 550 -20.54 -13.37 33.03
N SER A 551 -19.75 -14.07 33.85
CA SER A 551 -20.16 -15.35 34.48
C SER A 551 -21.46 -15.20 35.27
N MET A 552 -22.33 -16.21 35.21
CA MET A 552 -23.66 -16.20 35.85
C MET A 552 -24.58 -15.07 35.32
N LYS A 553 -24.42 -14.63 34.07
CA LYS A 553 -25.43 -13.79 33.40
C LYS A 553 -26.73 -14.57 33.20
N MET A 554 -27.87 -13.89 33.28
CA MET A 554 -29.15 -14.44 32.82
C MET A 554 -29.08 -14.71 31.31
N PRO A 555 -29.69 -15.79 30.78
CA PRO A 555 -29.81 -16.00 29.34
C PRO A 555 -30.47 -14.80 28.64
N GLY A 556 -29.97 -14.42 27.47
CA GLY A 556 -30.39 -13.23 26.74
C GLY A 556 -29.86 -11.90 27.28
N ARG A 557 -28.97 -11.90 28.28
CA ARG A 557 -28.25 -10.67 28.70
C ARG A 557 -27.25 -10.27 27.63
N VAL A 558 -27.55 -9.16 26.95
CA VAL A 558 -26.67 -8.46 26.01
C VAL A 558 -25.76 -7.48 26.77
N GLY A 559 -24.46 -7.48 26.45
CA GLY A 559 -23.48 -6.55 27.00
C GLY A 559 -23.38 -5.22 26.23
N ASP A 560 -22.30 -4.48 26.49
CA ASP A 560 -21.89 -3.31 25.70
C ASP A 560 -21.27 -3.69 24.34
N SER A 561 -20.64 -4.87 24.27
CA SER A 561 -19.78 -5.30 23.16
C SER A 561 -20.44 -5.33 21.78
N PRO A 562 -21.72 -5.67 21.59
CA PRO A 562 -22.37 -5.65 20.28
C PRO A 562 -23.06 -4.30 19.98
N LEU A 563 -22.91 -3.29 20.85
CA LEU A 563 -23.64 -2.04 20.78
C LEU A 563 -22.74 -0.89 20.33
N ILE A 564 -23.05 -0.34 19.15
CA ILE A 564 -22.32 0.76 18.52
C ILE A 564 -22.25 1.97 19.45
N GLY A 565 -21.04 2.44 19.73
CA GLY A 565 -20.79 3.55 20.66
C GLY A 565 -20.60 3.14 22.11
N CYS A 566 -20.99 1.91 22.50
CA CYS A 566 -20.76 1.34 23.82
C CYS A 566 -19.43 0.58 23.82
N GLY A 567 -19.44 -0.67 23.33
CA GLY A 567 -18.29 -1.57 23.30
C GLY A 567 -17.24 -1.14 22.28
N SER A 568 -17.67 -0.77 21.07
CA SER A 568 -16.80 -0.33 19.97
C SER A 568 -17.39 0.87 19.21
N PHE A 569 -16.51 1.71 18.66
CA PHE A 569 -16.88 2.79 17.74
C PHE A 569 -15.68 3.20 16.88
N ALA A 570 -15.89 3.43 15.58
CA ALA A 570 -14.88 3.95 14.68
C ALA A 570 -15.46 5.05 13.77
N ASN A 571 -14.67 6.09 13.51
CA ASN A 571 -14.91 7.06 12.45
C ASN A 571 -13.58 7.59 11.88
N LYS A 572 -13.62 8.63 11.06
CA LYS A 572 -12.45 9.26 10.42
C LYS A 572 -11.52 10.01 11.37
N GLU A 573 -11.88 10.14 12.65
CA GLU A 573 -11.10 10.83 13.68
C GLU A 573 -10.42 9.84 14.64
N GLY A 574 -11.06 8.71 14.95
CA GLY A 574 -10.43 7.60 15.67
C GLY A 574 -11.29 6.34 15.75
N ALA A 575 -10.65 5.23 16.15
CA ALA A 575 -11.28 3.93 16.43
C ALA A 575 -11.01 3.49 17.88
N VAL A 576 -12.02 2.91 18.52
CA VAL A 576 -12.02 2.56 19.95
C VAL A 576 -12.69 1.20 20.17
N SER A 577 -12.09 0.39 21.06
CA SER A 577 -12.69 -0.83 21.65
C SER A 577 -12.56 -0.76 23.17
N THR A 578 -13.55 -1.29 23.88
CA THR A 578 -13.68 -1.20 25.34
C THR A 578 -14.03 -2.56 25.98
N THR A 579 -13.94 -2.63 27.31
CA THR A 579 -14.00 -3.87 28.09
C THR A 579 -14.27 -3.54 29.56
N GLY A 580 -14.94 -4.43 30.31
CA GLY A 580 -15.25 -4.23 31.72
C GLY A 580 -16.73 -4.40 32.07
N HIS A 581 -17.22 -3.64 33.04
CA HIS A 581 -18.63 -3.70 33.46
C HIS A 581 -19.57 -3.09 32.41
N GLY A 582 -20.10 -3.92 31.51
CA GLY A 582 -20.93 -3.49 30.38
C GLY A 582 -22.12 -2.61 30.72
N GLU A 583 -22.81 -2.87 31.84
CA GLU A 583 -23.90 -2.04 32.34
C GLU A 583 -23.46 -0.63 32.76
N SER A 584 -22.17 -0.38 32.97
CA SER A 584 -21.60 0.96 33.13
C SER A 584 -21.13 1.57 31.80
N ILE A 585 -20.53 0.76 30.93
CA ILE A 585 -20.05 1.15 29.60
C ILE A 585 -21.22 1.67 28.74
N MET A 586 -22.35 0.94 28.72
CA MET A 586 -23.58 1.34 28.03
C MET A 586 -24.15 2.67 28.54
N LYS A 587 -24.16 2.90 29.86
CA LYS A 587 -24.75 4.10 30.48
C LYS A 587 -24.00 5.40 30.16
N VAL A 588 -22.80 5.32 29.58
CA VAL A 588 -22.01 6.50 29.21
C VAL A 588 -21.55 6.51 27.75
N LEU A 589 -21.93 5.52 26.94
CA LEU A 589 -21.48 5.33 25.55
C LEU A 589 -19.95 5.44 25.43
N LEU A 590 -19.23 4.59 26.18
CA LEU A 590 -17.80 4.77 26.45
C LEU A 590 -16.95 4.89 25.17
N ALA A 591 -17.13 4.01 24.18
CA ALA A 591 -16.38 4.10 22.93
C ALA A 591 -16.66 5.42 22.17
N ARG A 592 -17.91 5.87 22.13
CA ARG A 592 -18.29 7.14 21.48
C ARG A 592 -17.74 8.36 22.23
N GLU A 593 -17.75 8.35 23.56
CA GLU A 593 -17.17 9.39 24.42
C GLU A 593 -15.65 9.50 24.21
N VAL A 594 -14.93 8.37 24.09
CA VAL A 594 -13.48 8.37 23.81
C VAL A 594 -13.22 8.99 22.43
N VAL A 595 -13.97 8.61 21.39
CA VAL A 595 -13.86 9.26 20.07
C VAL A 595 -14.25 10.74 20.13
N TYR A 596 -15.24 11.14 20.94
CA TYR A 596 -15.62 12.55 21.12
C TYR A 596 -14.49 13.38 21.75
N ASN A 597 -13.73 12.80 22.67
CA ASN A 597 -12.56 13.45 23.24
C ASN A 597 -11.41 13.56 22.20
N MET A 598 -11.26 12.60 21.27
CA MET A 598 -10.30 12.69 20.16
C MET A 598 -10.74 13.70 19.07
N GLU A 599 -12.02 13.75 18.73
CA GLU A 599 -12.65 14.81 17.89
C GLU A 599 -12.42 16.20 18.51
N SER A 600 -12.38 16.28 19.84
CA SER A 600 -12.04 17.50 20.61
C SER A 600 -10.53 17.78 20.73
N GLY A 601 -9.67 17.04 20.00
CA GLY A 601 -8.23 17.23 19.96
C GLY A 601 -7.44 16.66 21.15
N HIS A 602 -8.03 15.81 22.00
CA HIS A 602 -7.28 15.11 23.04
C HIS A 602 -6.56 13.87 22.48
N PRO A 603 -5.24 13.68 22.72
CA PRO A 603 -4.54 12.47 22.31
C PRO A 603 -5.17 11.18 22.87
N PRO A 604 -5.13 10.05 22.14
CA PRO A 604 -5.83 8.81 22.47
C PRO A 604 -5.77 8.36 23.94
N GLU A 605 -4.58 8.34 24.55
CA GLU A 605 -4.42 7.93 25.95
C GLU A 605 -5.12 8.89 26.93
N ASN A 606 -5.14 10.19 26.64
CA ASN A 606 -5.84 11.18 27.46
C ASN A 606 -7.37 11.12 27.25
N ALA A 607 -7.82 10.84 26.03
CA ALA A 607 -9.23 10.57 25.74
C ALA A 607 -9.73 9.34 26.51
N CYS A 608 -8.97 8.23 26.50
CA CYS A 608 -9.27 7.02 27.27
C CYS A 608 -9.40 7.31 28.78
N LYS A 609 -8.42 8.01 29.37
CA LYS A 609 -8.43 8.38 30.81
C LYS A 609 -9.65 9.22 31.18
N ARG A 610 -9.99 10.22 30.37
CA ARG A 610 -11.13 11.13 30.61
C ARG A 610 -12.46 10.39 30.55
N ALA A 611 -12.67 9.55 29.54
CA ALA A 611 -13.90 8.78 29.38
C ALA A 611 -14.10 7.76 30.53
N LEU A 612 -13.05 7.05 30.93
CA LEU A 612 -13.11 6.13 32.09
C LEU A 612 -13.35 6.85 33.41
N GLN A 613 -12.77 8.05 33.62
CA GLN A 613 -13.07 8.86 34.79
C GLN A 613 -14.54 9.31 34.80
N THR A 614 -15.10 9.67 33.64
CA THR A 614 -16.53 9.97 33.48
C THR A 614 -17.40 8.74 33.78
N MET A 615 -17.02 7.55 33.32
CA MET A 615 -17.73 6.29 33.63
C MET A 615 -17.75 5.99 35.12
N PHE A 616 -16.58 6.06 35.78
CA PHE A 616 -16.45 5.81 37.21
C PHE A 616 -17.25 6.83 38.03
N THR A 617 -17.12 8.13 37.74
CA THR A 617 -17.85 9.18 38.46
C THR A 617 -19.38 9.10 38.26
N LYS A 618 -19.86 8.69 37.08
CA LYS A 618 -21.31 8.57 36.81
C LYS A 618 -21.95 7.26 37.27
N THR A 619 -21.19 6.17 37.39
CA THR A 619 -21.76 4.81 37.55
C THR A 619 -21.09 3.95 38.63
N GLY A 620 -19.94 4.35 39.17
CA GLY A 620 -19.09 3.52 40.03
C GLY A 620 -18.33 2.39 39.31
N GLY A 621 -18.66 2.10 38.05
CA GLY A 621 -18.08 0.98 37.31
C GLY A 621 -16.63 1.18 36.87
N GLN A 622 -15.94 0.07 36.64
CA GLN A 622 -14.56 0.01 36.18
C GLN A 622 -14.45 -0.81 34.88
N GLY A 623 -13.36 -0.59 34.15
CA GLY A 623 -13.09 -1.25 32.86
C GLY A 623 -11.82 -0.72 32.19
N GLY A 624 -11.70 -0.95 30.89
CA GLY A 624 -10.57 -0.57 30.06
C GLY A 624 -10.97 -0.14 28.65
N VAL A 625 -10.04 0.55 27.99
CA VAL A 625 -10.19 1.15 26.65
C VAL A 625 -8.87 1.06 25.91
N ILE A 626 -8.92 0.73 24.62
CA ILE A 626 -7.86 0.99 23.64
C ILE A 626 -8.38 1.91 22.54
N ALA A 627 -7.51 2.75 21.99
CA ALA A 627 -7.86 3.73 20.96
C ALA A 627 -6.71 3.97 19.98
N ILE A 628 -7.05 4.26 18.72
CA ILE A 628 -6.14 4.84 17.72
C ILE A 628 -6.79 6.10 17.11
N ASP A 629 -6.02 7.17 16.91
CA ASP A 629 -6.46 8.36 16.17
C ASP A 629 -6.12 8.29 14.67
N LYS A 630 -6.67 9.22 13.88
CA LYS A 630 -6.36 9.42 12.46
C LYS A 630 -4.88 9.70 12.13
N HIS A 631 -4.04 9.96 13.13
CA HIS A 631 -2.58 10.13 12.98
C HIS A 631 -1.81 8.84 13.30
N GLY A 632 -2.51 7.74 13.58
CA GLY A 632 -1.96 6.45 13.95
C GLY A 632 -1.25 6.47 15.30
N GLN A 633 -1.59 7.40 16.20
CA GLN A 633 -1.17 7.33 17.60
C GLN A 633 -2.06 6.31 18.30
N ALA A 634 -1.47 5.34 19.00
CA ALA A 634 -2.19 4.39 19.83
C ALA A 634 -2.19 4.86 21.29
N GLY A 635 -3.31 4.66 21.99
CA GLY A 635 -3.47 4.94 23.41
C GLY A 635 -4.33 3.90 24.09
N ARG A 636 -4.24 3.83 25.42
CA ARG A 636 -5.07 2.94 26.24
C ARG A 636 -5.19 3.46 27.67
N SER A 637 -6.23 3.06 28.37
CA SER A 637 -6.34 3.27 29.83
C SER A 637 -7.24 2.21 30.43
N PHE A 638 -7.10 1.94 31.73
CA PHE A 638 -7.99 1.06 32.49
C PHE A 638 -8.04 1.50 33.96
N THR A 639 -9.14 1.17 34.64
CA THR A 639 -9.38 1.49 36.06
C THR A 639 -9.42 0.26 36.97
N THR A 640 -9.42 -0.94 36.40
CA THR A 640 -9.35 -2.24 37.10
C THR A 640 -7.91 -2.64 37.45
N ARG A 641 -7.73 -3.77 38.13
CA ARG A 641 -6.42 -4.24 38.63
C ARG A 641 -5.40 -4.48 37.50
N ARG A 642 -5.85 -5.00 36.35
CA ARG A 642 -5.01 -5.37 35.19
C ARG A 642 -5.83 -5.23 33.90
N MET A 643 -5.14 -5.11 32.76
CA MET A 643 -5.71 -5.27 31.42
C MET A 643 -4.65 -5.93 30.53
N ALA A 644 -5.01 -7.00 29.81
CA ALA A 644 -4.10 -7.61 28.84
C ALA A 644 -4.15 -6.83 27.52
N TRP A 645 -3.00 -6.47 26.93
CA TRP A 645 -2.94 -5.68 25.71
C TRP A 645 -1.61 -5.85 24.96
N ALA A 646 -1.63 -5.59 23.65
CA ALA A 646 -0.43 -5.44 22.82
C ALA A 646 -0.68 -4.43 21.69
N THR A 647 0.39 -3.84 21.17
CA THR A 647 0.34 -2.95 19.99
C THR A 647 1.53 -3.20 19.08
N VAL A 648 1.33 -3.01 17.78
CA VAL A 648 2.39 -3.05 16.76
C VAL A 648 2.26 -1.82 15.87
N LYS A 649 3.39 -1.18 15.56
CA LYS A 649 3.48 -0.01 14.67
C LYS A 649 4.79 -0.04 13.90
N ARG A 650 4.76 0.39 12.64
CA ARG A 650 5.96 0.43 11.77
C ARG A 650 7.10 1.21 12.45
N GLY A 651 8.28 0.58 12.55
CA GLY A 651 9.47 1.15 13.17
C GLY A 651 9.67 0.79 14.65
N GLN A 652 8.77 0.01 15.26
CA GLN A 652 9.02 -0.62 16.56
C GLN A 652 8.92 -2.14 16.41
N ASN A 653 10.02 -2.85 16.68
CA ASN A 653 9.95 -4.25 17.12
C ASN A 653 8.96 -4.34 18.30
N VAL A 654 8.29 -5.48 18.51
CA VAL A 654 7.21 -5.66 19.49
C VAL A 654 7.67 -5.37 20.93
N GLN A 655 7.66 -4.08 21.30
CA GLN A 655 8.27 -3.56 22.52
C GLN A 655 7.17 -3.22 23.53
N LYS A 656 7.14 -4.01 24.62
CA LYS A 656 6.25 -3.86 25.78
C LYS A 656 4.80 -4.28 25.50
N ALA A 657 4.56 -5.58 25.37
CA ALA A 657 3.45 -6.15 26.14
C ALA A 657 3.81 -6.01 27.64
N ARG A 658 2.84 -5.65 28.49
CA ARG A 658 3.02 -5.43 29.94
C ARG A 658 1.72 -5.65 30.69
#